data_AF-A0A2B4SN80-F1
#
_entry.id   AF-A0A2B4SN80-F1
#
_cell.length_a   1.000
_cell.length_b   1.000
_cell.length_c   1.000
_cell.angle_alpha   90.00
_cell.angle_beta   90.00
_cell.angle_gamma   90.00
#
_symmetry.space_group_name_H-M   'P 1'
#
loop_
_entity.id
_entity.type
_entity.pdbx_description
1 polymer ?
#
loop_
_entity_poly.entity_id
_entity_poly.type
_entity_poly.pdbx_seq_one_letter_code
_entity_poly.pdbx_strand_id
1 'polypeptide(L)'
;MAKSKDAYTVIPVDVEEKEMEEKQPATDKTDQAEDELEERFDKEFWLMVQNKVKDANLSWNRALDEVRVDRLIKKHDKNALLVIIHKWPQKKKYKDKPELIPSLEYLISRLTEIILERDTKEDYKYFRVPADTDRTRTTLLHLAAEQNFLHVTKSLVECYPGLMYMWTRKQDDNPSCLPVELALKKYKDDTAAYLISQMRHDRIHRLFLCEDDEEQTTAKFFFGHYISYQNPRTNEPGMKKTVIAVLDKLINPHCPYLPHGQEGDEYEDEIERSLSSVPDDPMNYDFFYHILEADESGRQPKIKVATEVGDQGAPISTETVSNLKFNHKSPSCLRQIAESGNRAAVQHPVVRIVQGSFYIVFLTLLSFALIYGSTLDDPTQYGGRANGLRLFCEVLTIIFLMFYFFEEVNQAEREWRTYFKDPYNYFDWLGLILTLLVIPLRFAKVRYQWSVAALGYLFNFLRLFKFSCVTRTTGLYTKTLAKIIYRDITRFSVVFVIVCLGFCGAMFMALKATGSQELFSNYAWLMLAAVRALAEQQPVEEDYSKFSWLSILILVAYMAMVIVILLNILIAQLSYTYSEAKKTAKLQYAIDTMFIVTRLEYSRHLRWNLRVKNYLDGDWISEEDLAKELLEYTDDRHPFETMEERLTDIREIMRKVFRKGKDKEA
;
A
#
# COMPACT_ATOMS: atom_id res chain seq x y z
N MET A 1 18.78 -43.99 -0.16
CA MET A 1 19.45 -45.01 -1.00
C MET A 1 19.00 -44.79 -2.43
N ALA A 2 19.95 -44.51 -3.31
CA ALA A 2 19.76 -43.98 -4.66
C ALA A 2 19.38 -45.04 -5.71
N LYS A 3 18.70 -44.59 -6.78
CA LYS A 3 18.69 -45.05 -8.20
C LYS A 3 17.49 -44.36 -8.89
N SER A 4 17.50 -43.88 -10.13
CA SER A 4 18.28 -44.22 -11.32
C SER A 4 18.27 -43.06 -12.34
N LYS A 5 19.25 -43.10 -13.25
CA LYS A 5 19.66 -42.16 -14.30
C LYS A 5 18.70 -42.06 -15.51
N ASP A 6 18.73 -40.86 -16.10
CA ASP A 6 18.71 -40.44 -17.52
C ASP A 6 18.37 -41.44 -18.63
N ALA A 7 17.44 -41.02 -19.50
CA ALA A 7 17.46 -41.33 -20.94
C ALA A 7 16.73 -40.22 -21.72
N TYR A 8 17.50 -39.41 -22.45
CA TYR A 8 16.98 -38.46 -23.46
C TYR A 8 16.49 -39.24 -24.69
N THR A 9 15.29 -38.93 -25.16
CA THR A 9 14.74 -39.42 -26.43
C THR A 9 15.06 -38.43 -27.54
N VAL A 10 15.89 -38.87 -28.49
CA VAL A 10 16.17 -38.18 -29.74
C VAL A 10 15.01 -38.45 -30.70
N ILE A 11 14.36 -37.40 -31.21
CA ILE A 11 13.39 -37.49 -32.30
C ILE A 11 14.14 -37.21 -33.61
N PRO A 12 14.19 -38.14 -34.57
CA PRO A 12 14.71 -37.86 -35.91
C PRO A 12 13.61 -37.19 -36.73
N VAL A 13 13.95 -36.12 -37.46
CA VAL A 13 13.10 -35.58 -38.53
C VAL A 13 13.88 -35.71 -39.82
N ASP A 14 13.53 -36.74 -40.58
CA ASP A 14 13.87 -36.89 -41.99
C ASP A 14 13.27 -35.72 -42.78
N VAL A 15 14.12 -35.05 -43.55
CA VAL A 15 13.71 -34.00 -44.50
C VAL A 15 13.42 -34.69 -45.82
N GLU A 16 12.15 -35.02 -46.08
CA GLU A 16 11.67 -35.24 -47.44
C GLU A 16 11.42 -33.89 -48.11
N GLU A 17 12.09 -33.69 -49.26
CA GLU A 17 11.83 -32.60 -50.20
C GLU A 17 10.36 -32.63 -50.66
N LYS A 18 9.60 -31.60 -50.31
CA LYS A 18 8.38 -31.23 -51.03
C LYS A 18 8.44 -29.76 -51.40
N GLU A 19 8.56 -29.54 -52.70
CA GLU A 19 8.23 -28.27 -53.35
C GLU A 19 6.79 -27.87 -52.97
N MET A 20 6.63 -26.66 -52.42
CA MET A 20 5.34 -25.99 -52.34
C MET A 20 5.46 -24.64 -53.05
N GLU A 21 4.87 -24.58 -54.26
CA GLU A 21 4.50 -23.33 -54.91
C GLU A 21 3.54 -22.55 -54.01
N GLU A 22 3.96 -21.39 -53.53
CA GLU A 22 3.11 -20.48 -52.78
C GLU A 22 2.46 -19.47 -53.73
N LYS A 23 1.15 -19.62 -53.95
CA LYS A 23 0.31 -18.61 -54.61
C LYS A 23 0.29 -17.33 -53.79
N GLN A 24 0.77 -16.23 -54.36
CA GLN A 24 0.64 -14.87 -53.82
C GLN A 24 -0.84 -14.45 -53.74
N PRO A 25 -1.31 -13.87 -52.62
CA PRO A 25 -2.37 -12.88 -52.66
C PRO A 25 -1.75 -11.50 -52.93
N ALA A 26 -2.32 -10.75 -53.87
CA ALA A 26 -1.93 -9.38 -54.16
C ALA A 26 -2.27 -8.48 -52.97
N THR A 27 -1.25 -8.02 -52.24
CA THR A 27 -1.34 -6.88 -51.32
C THR A 27 -0.53 -5.71 -51.86
N ASP A 28 -1.09 -4.51 -51.70
CA ASP A 28 -0.67 -3.26 -52.32
C ASP A 28 0.81 -2.93 -52.10
N LYS A 29 1.47 -2.44 -53.15
CA LYS A 29 2.90 -2.12 -53.23
C LYS A 29 3.37 -1.02 -52.26
N THR A 30 2.47 -0.38 -51.53
CA THR A 30 2.76 0.63 -50.51
C THR A 30 3.13 0.04 -49.15
N ASP A 31 2.76 -1.21 -48.85
CA ASP A 31 3.06 -1.86 -47.56
C ASP A 31 4.46 -2.53 -47.53
N GLN A 32 5.09 -2.73 -48.70
CA GLN A 32 6.37 -3.46 -48.80
C GLN A 32 7.59 -2.66 -48.32
N ALA A 33 7.52 -1.32 -48.27
CA ALA A 33 8.63 -0.48 -47.85
C ALA A 33 8.74 -0.30 -46.31
N GLU A 34 7.69 -0.60 -45.54
CA GLU A 34 7.67 -0.37 -44.09
C GLU A 34 8.20 -1.57 -43.25
N ASP A 35 8.43 -2.72 -43.90
CA ASP A 35 8.86 -3.98 -43.26
C ASP A 35 10.40 -4.23 -43.25
N GLU A 36 11.22 -3.34 -43.84
CA GLU A 36 12.66 -3.56 -44.10
C GLU A 36 13.64 -3.59 -42.89
N LEU A 37 13.15 -3.65 -41.65
CA LEU A 37 14.00 -3.66 -40.43
C LEU A 37 14.04 -5.02 -39.70
N GLU A 38 13.05 -5.89 -39.92
CA GLU A 38 13.13 -7.31 -39.59
C GLU A 38 13.23 -8.05 -40.93
N GLU A 39 14.45 -8.26 -41.45
CA GLU A 39 14.62 -9.08 -42.65
C GLU A 39 13.98 -10.45 -42.46
N ARG A 40 13.37 -10.99 -43.53
CA ARG A 40 12.82 -12.35 -43.52
C ARG A 40 13.93 -13.35 -43.18
N PHE A 41 13.56 -14.40 -42.45
CA PHE A 41 14.46 -15.51 -42.14
C PHE A 41 14.70 -16.37 -43.38
N ASP A 42 15.52 -15.86 -44.30
CA ASP A 42 15.87 -16.52 -45.54
C ASP A 42 16.76 -17.75 -45.31
N LYS A 43 16.93 -18.62 -46.32
CA LYS A 43 17.74 -19.85 -46.20
C LYS A 43 19.16 -19.58 -45.68
N GLU A 44 19.76 -18.46 -46.06
CA GLU A 44 21.08 -18.03 -45.59
C GLU A 44 21.11 -17.71 -44.08
N PHE A 45 20.02 -17.16 -43.53
CA PHE A 45 19.89 -16.91 -42.09
C PHE A 45 19.98 -18.22 -41.31
N TRP A 46 19.17 -19.21 -41.69
CA TRP A 46 19.11 -20.50 -41.01
C TRP A 46 20.42 -21.28 -41.13
N LEU A 47 21.12 -21.15 -42.27
CA LEU A 47 22.42 -21.77 -42.47
C LEU A 47 23.50 -21.15 -41.55
N MET A 48 23.49 -19.82 -41.38
CA MET A 48 24.37 -19.14 -40.41
C MET A 48 24.06 -19.53 -38.97
N VAL A 49 22.78 -19.65 -38.59
CA VAL A 49 22.37 -20.09 -37.25
C VAL A 49 22.84 -21.52 -36.99
N GLN A 50 22.64 -22.42 -37.96
CA GLN A 50 23.05 -23.83 -37.84
C GLN A 50 24.57 -23.96 -37.69
N ASN A 51 25.34 -23.15 -38.41
CA ASN A 51 26.80 -23.12 -38.28
C ASN A 51 27.20 -22.62 -36.88
N LYS A 52 26.62 -21.53 -36.38
CA LYS A 52 26.93 -21.03 -35.02
C LYS A 52 26.59 -22.02 -33.91
N VAL A 53 25.48 -22.76 -34.03
CA VAL A 53 25.13 -23.83 -33.07
C VAL A 53 26.19 -24.94 -33.08
N LYS A 54 26.69 -25.32 -34.26
CA LYS A 54 27.71 -26.37 -34.41
C LYS A 54 29.11 -25.91 -33.97
N ASP A 55 29.49 -24.69 -34.31
CA ASP A 55 30.86 -24.17 -34.12
C ASP A 55 31.11 -23.68 -32.68
N ALA A 56 30.10 -23.07 -32.04
CA ALA A 56 30.23 -22.45 -30.72
C ALA A 56 29.48 -23.18 -29.59
N ASN A 57 28.83 -24.31 -29.90
CA ASN A 57 28.01 -25.10 -28.96
C ASN A 57 26.95 -24.26 -28.20
N LEU A 58 26.40 -23.24 -28.87
CA LEU A 58 25.41 -22.31 -28.33
C LEU A 58 24.00 -22.91 -28.38
N SER A 59 23.12 -22.46 -27.47
CA SER A 59 21.69 -22.77 -27.57
C SER A 59 21.09 -22.17 -28.85
N TRP A 60 20.11 -22.86 -29.44
CA TRP A 60 19.43 -22.41 -30.67
C TRP A 60 18.90 -20.97 -30.58
N ASN A 61 18.35 -20.58 -29.43
CA ASN A 61 17.84 -19.22 -29.20
C ASN A 61 18.96 -18.18 -29.19
N ARG A 62 20.10 -18.47 -28.52
CA ARG A 62 21.25 -17.55 -28.47
C ARG A 62 21.90 -17.42 -29.85
N ALA A 63 22.05 -18.51 -30.58
CA ALA A 63 22.59 -18.49 -31.95
C ALA A 63 21.70 -17.67 -32.90
N LEU A 64 20.38 -17.77 -32.77
CA LEU A 64 19.42 -16.99 -33.55
C LEU A 64 19.51 -15.49 -33.25
N ASP A 65 19.61 -15.11 -31.97
CA ASP A 65 19.79 -13.70 -31.58
C ASP A 65 21.16 -13.16 -32.03
N GLU A 66 22.23 -13.96 -31.96
CA GLU A 66 23.56 -13.58 -32.44
C GLU A 66 23.60 -13.31 -33.95
N VAL A 67 22.98 -14.16 -34.76
CA VAL A 67 22.95 -13.95 -36.22
C VAL A 67 22.10 -12.72 -36.58
N ARG A 68 21.05 -12.43 -35.80
CA ARG A 68 20.30 -11.16 -35.94
C ARG A 68 21.18 -9.97 -35.63
N VAL A 69 21.96 -10.02 -34.55
CA VAL A 69 22.92 -8.97 -34.22
C VAL A 69 23.98 -8.79 -35.31
N ASP A 70 24.51 -9.88 -35.86
CA ASP A 70 25.51 -9.82 -36.94
C ASP A 70 24.97 -9.09 -38.18
N ARG A 71 23.72 -9.36 -38.56
CA ARG A 71 23.04 -8.64 -39.65
C ARG A 71 22.82 -7.17 -39.32
N LEU A 72 22.39 -6.87 -38.10
CA LEU A 72 22.13 -5.49 -37.66
C LEU A 72 23.42 -4.65 -37.63
N ILE A 73 24.52 -5.21 -37.14
CA ILE A 73 25.83 -4.56 -37.15
C ILE A 73 26.32 -4.37 -38.59
N LYS A 74 26.19 -5.39 -39.46
CA LYS A 74 26.60 -5.26 -40.88
C LYS A 74 25.83 -4.16 -41.62
N LYS A 75 24.56 -3.93 -41.28
CA LYS A 75 23.68 -2.96 -41.96
C LYS A 75 23.78 -1.54 -41.38
N HIS A 76 23.90 -1.42 -40.06
CA HIS A 76 23.78 -0.15 -39.36
C HIS A 76 25.02 0.25 -38.54
N ASP A 77 26.04 -0.60 -38.49
CA ASP A 77 27.31 -0.38 -37.78
C ASP A 77 27.06 0.14 -36.35
N LYS A 78 27.68 1.27 -35.96
CA LYS A 78 27.51 1.89 -34.63
C LYS A 78 26.09 2.40 -34.32
N ASN A 79 25.20 2.45 -35.30
CA ASN A 79 23.81 2.87 -35.10
C ASN A 79 22.86 1.68 -34.80
N ALA A 80 23.37 0.45 -34.68
CA ALA A 80 22.54 -0.72 -34.42
C ALA A 80 21.66 -0.57 -33.16
N LEU A 81 22.23 -0.19 -32.01
CA LEU A 81 21.47 0.02 -30.77
C LEU A 81 20.47 1.18 -30.87
N LEU A 82 20.84 2.26 -31.57
CA LEU A 82 19.94 3.38 -31.82
C LEU A 82 18.68 2.94 -32.59
N VAL A 83 18.85 2.14 -33.64
CA VAL A 83 17.75 1.66 -34.48
C VAL A 83 16.80 0.77 -33.67
N ILE A 84 17.36 -0.14 -32.88
CA ILE A 84 16.59 -1.09 -32.08
C ILE A 84 15.83 -0.36 -30.96
N ILE A 85 16.51 0.53 -30.22
CA ILE A 85 15.90 1.22 -29.07
C ILE A 85 14.92 2.31 -29.54
N HIS A 86 15.23 3.07 -30.59
CA HIS A 86 14.42 4.23 -30.98
C HIS A 86 13.45 3.97 -32.14
N LYS A 87 13.88 3.30 -33.21
CA LYS A 87 13.09 3.19 -34.44
C LYS A 87 12.10 2.03 -34.43
N TRP A 88 12.44 0.88 -33.83
CA TRP A 88 11.51 -0.26 -33.76
C TRP A 88 10.21 0.06 -33.00
N PRO A 89 10.24 0.73 -31.83
CA PRO A 89 9.03 1.00 -31.06
C PRO A 89 8.09 2.02 -31.73
N GLN A 90 8.61 2.83 -32.64
CA GLN A 90 7.85 3.83 -33.41
C GLN A 90 7.11 3.25 -34.62
N LYS A 91 7.34 1.98 -34.99
CA LYS A 91 6.66 1.33 -36.12
C LYS A 91 5.17 1.16 -35.85
N LYS A 92 4.34 1.24 -36.91
CA LYS A 92 2.87 1.02 -36.84
C LYS A 92 2.49 -0.29 -36.13
N LYS A 93 3.31 -1.35 -36.28
CA LYS A 93 3.14 -2.65 -35.61
C LYS A 93 3.08 -2.55 -34.08
N TYR A 94 3.83 -1.61 -33.48
CA TYR A 94 4.00 -1.49 -32.03
C TYR A 94 3.44 -0.18 -31.45
N LYS A 95 3.44 0.92 -32.23
CA LYS A 95 3.08 2.27 -31.80
C LYS A 95 1.70 2.37 -31.15
N ASP A 96 0.72 1.64 -31.69
CA ASP A 96 -0.67 1.70 -31.22
C ASP A 96 -1.05 0.53 -30.29
N LYS A 97 -0.09 -0.35 -29.96
CA LYS A 97 -0.32 -1.59 -29.19
C LYS A 97 0.58 -1.66 -27.95
N PRO A 98 0.20 -1.02 -26.83
CA PRO A 98 1.00 -1.01 -25.61
C PRO A 98 1.24 -2.40 -25.00
N GLU A 99 0.38 -3.37 -25.30
CA GLU A 99 0.49 -4.76 -24.86
C GLU A 99 1.71 -5.50 -25.47
N LEU A 100 2.16 -5.07 -26.65
CA LEU A 100 3.29 -5.69 -27.35
C LEU A 100 4.63 -5.09 -26.93
N ILE A 101 4.63 -3.92 -26.28
CA ILE A 101 5.84 -3.20 -25.89
C ILE A 101 6.72 -4.02 -24.93
N PRO A 102 6.20 -4.71 -23.90
CA PRO A 102 7.03 -5.55 -23.02
C PRO A 102 7.69 -6.72 -23.76
N SER A 103 6.99 -7.35 -24.72
CA SER A 103 7.55 -8.43 -25.53
C SER A 103 8.66 -7.93 -26.46
N LEU A 104 8.49 -6.71 -26.99
CA LEU A 104 9.51 -6.04 -27.77
C LEU A 104 10.72 -5.68 -26.91
N GLU A 105 10.51 -5.12 -25.71
CA GLU A 105 11.58 -4.80 -24.76
C GLU A 105 12.43 -6.04 -24.44
N TYR A 106 11.81 -7.20 -24.21
CA TYR A 106 12.54 -8.45 -23.96
C TYR A 106 13.40 -8.88 -25.15
N LEU A 107 12.92 -8.72 -26.38
CA LEU A 107 13.73 -8.97 -27.57
C LEU A 107 14.89 -7.98 -27.65
N ILE A 108 14.61 -6.69 -27.45
CA ILE A 108 15.60 -5.62 -27.49
C ILE A 108 16.67 -5.83 -26.42
N SER A 109 16.31 -6.24 -25.21
CA SER A 109 17.27 -6.45 -24.12
C SER A 109 18.27 -7.55 -24.46
N ARG A 110 17.81 -8.72 -24.94
CA ARG A 110 18.70 -9.82 -25.35
C ARG A 110 19.67 -9.41 -26.46
N LEU A 111 19.17 -8.67 -27.45
CA LEU A 111 20.01 -8.16 -28.54
C LEU A 111 21.01 -7.11 -28.03
N THR A 112 20.58 -6.27 -27.08
CA THR A 112 21.43 -5.24 -26.47
C THR A 112 22.56 -5.86 -25.66
N GLU A 113 22.26 -6.88 -24.84
CA GLU A 113 23.27 -7.63 -24.07
C GLU A 113 24.36 -8.22 -24.99
N ILE A 114 23.96 -8.88 -26.09
CA ILE A 114 24.92 -9.44 -27.07
C ILE A 114 25.79 -8.35 -27.69
N ILE A 115 25.20 -7.19 -28.03
CA ILE A 115 25.95 -6.08 -28.64
C ILE A 115 26.93 -5.48 -27.62
N LEU A 116 26.52 -5.30 -26.37
CA LEU A 116 27.36 -4.75 -25.30
C LEU A 116 28.48 -5.72 -24.90
N GLU A 117 28.22 -7.03 -24.82
CA GLU A 117 29.26 -8.05 -24.57
C GLU A 117 30.39 -8.02 -25.62
N ARG A 118 30.07 -7.59 -26.85
CA ARG A 118 31.02 -7.51 -27.96
C ARG A 118 31.71 -6.15 -28.07
N ASP A 119 31.28 -5.14 -27.32
CA ASP A 119 31.84 -3.78 -27.37
C ASP A 119 33.15 -3.67 -26.56
N THR A 120 34.21 -4.30 -27.08
CA THR A 120 35.55 -4.26 -26.49
C THR A 120 36.25 -2.90 -26.63
N LYS A 121 35.72 -1.99 -27.46
CA LYS A 121 36.33 -0.68 -27.76
C LYS A 121 35.67 0.49 -27.03
N GLU A 122 34.67 0.21 -26.18
CA GLU A 122 33.85 1.22 -25.52
C GLU A 122 33.18 2.21 -26.50
N ASP A 123 32.86 1.76 -27.71
CA ASP A 123 32.27 2.61 -28.76
C ASP A 123 30.92 3.22 -28.31
N TYR A 124 30.21 2.55 -27.39
CA TYR A 124 28.91 3.00 -26.88
C TYR A 124 28.96 3.87 -25.62
N LYS A 125 30.09 3.97 -24.92
CA LYS A 125 30.23 4.68 -23.63
C LYS A 125 29.91 6.18 -23.71
N TYR A 126 30.30 6.83 -24.80
CA TYR A 126 30.00 8.24 -25.07
C TYR A 126 29.11 8.44 -26.31
N PHE A 127 28.45 7.38 -26.76
CA PHE A 127 27.61 7.44 -27.95
C PHE A 127 26.44 8.40 -27.73
N ARG A 128 26.33 9.37 -28.64
CA ARG A 128 25.21 10.31 -28.70
C ARG A 128 24.53 10.18 -30.04
N VAL A 129 23.21 10.30 -30.01
CA VAL A 129 22.40 10.33 -31.24
C VAL A 129 22.95 11.40 -32.18
N PRO A 130 23.12 11.10 -33.49
CA PRO A 130 23.52 12.08 -34.48
C PRO A 130 22.59 13.29 -34.47
N ALA A 131 23.16 14.50 -34.60
CA ALA A 131 22.42 15.76 -34.52
C ALA A 131 21.29 15.88 -35.57
N ASP A 132 21.43 15.15 -36.68
CA ASP A 132 20.45 15.11 -37.77
C ASP A 132 19.15 14.40 -37.37
N THR A 133 19.21 13.49 -36.39
CA THR A 133 18.05 12.74 -35.88
C THR A 133 17.48 13.36 -34.60
N ASP A 134 18.35 13.84 -33.71
CA ASP A 134 17.95 14.51 -32.47
C ASP A 134 18.89 15.69 -32.15
N ARG A 135 18.31 16.89 -32.12
CA ARG A 135 19.04 18.14 -31.83
C ARG A 135 19.58 18.19 -30.40
N THR A 136 18.98 17.44 -29.47
CA THR A 136 19.35 17.43 -28.05
C THR A 136 20.54 16.50 -27.75
N ARG A 137 21.04 15.74 -28.75
CA ARG A 137 22.15 14.77 -28.62
C ARG A 137 21.98 13.85 -27.41
N THR A 138 20.82 13.21 -27.31
CA THR A 138 20.52 12.19 -26.30
C THR A 138 21.51 11.03 -26.33
N THR A 139 21.68 10.37 -25.19
CA THR A 139 22.43 9.11 -25.11
C THR A 139 21.46 7.94 -25.25
N LEU A 140 21.98 6.73 -25.48
CA LEU A 140 21.15 5.51 -25.55
C LEU A 140 20.33 5.31 -24.25
N LEU A 141 20.88 5.69 -23.10
CA LEU A 141 20.19 5.62 -21.81
C LEU A 141 19.00 6.58 -21.72
N HIS A 142 19.11 7.79 -22.29
CA HIS A 142 17.97 8.72 -22.33
C HIS A 142 16.82 8.15 -23.17
N LEU A 143 17.13 7.50 -24.30
CA LEU A 143 16.14 6.89 -25.17
C LEU A 143 15.45 5.69 -24.49
N ALA A 144 16.21 4.86 -23.78
CA ALA A 144 15.66 3.74 -23.01
C ALA A 144 14.76 4.24 -21.86
N ALA A 145 15.20 5.30 -21.15
CA ALA A 145 14.45 5.94 -20.08
C ALA A 145 13.13 6.59 -20.57
N GLU A 146 13.14 7.22 -21.74
CA GLU A 146 11.92 7.80 -22.34
C GLU A 146 10.86 6.73 -22.66
N GLN A 147 11.30 5.53 -23.03
CA GLN A 147 10.42 4.44 -23.47
C GLN A 147 10.00 3.47 -22.34
N ASN A 148 10.54 3.64 -21.13
CA ASN A 148 10.37 2.73 -19.99
C ASN A 148 10.96 1.33 -20.23
N PHE A 149 12.07 1.22 -20.98
CA PHE A 149 12.76 -0.05 -21.17
C PHE A 149 13.71 -0.35 -20.00
N LEU A 150 13.15 -0.93 -18.93
CA LEU A 150 13.86 -1.29 -17.71
C LEU A 150 15.04 -2.23 -17.97
N HIS A 151 14.85 -3.30 -18.75
CA HIS A 151 15.90 -4.31 -18.97
C HIS A 151 17.08 -3.74 -19.75
N VAL A 152 16.78 -2.96 -20.79
CA VAL A 152 17.80 -2.25 -21.59
C VAL A 152 18.56 -1.23 -20.74
N THR A 153 17.84 -0.51 -19.87
CA THR A 153 18.43 0.46 -18.93
C THR A 153 19.39 -0.22 -17.97
N LYS A 154 19.05 -1.42 -17.46
CA LYS A 154 19.94 -2.22 -16.59
C LYS A 154 21.23 -2.60 -17.30
N SER A 155 21.14 -3.25 -18.47
CA SER A 155 22.32 -3.67 -19.23
C SER A 155 23.24 -2.49 -19.57
N LEU A 156 22.68 -1.32 -19.90
CA LEU A 156 23.46 -0.12 -20.18
C LEU A 156 24.16 0.45 -18.94
N VAL A 157 23.49 0.47 -17.79
CA VAL A 157 24.06 0.98 -16.53
C VAL A 157 25.11 0.03 -15.97
N GLU A 158 24.90 -1.29 -16.09
CA GLU A 158 25.85 -2.32 -15.67
C GLU A 158 27.15 -2.26 -16.48
N CYS A 159 27.05 -2.07 -17.81
CA CYS A 159 28.24 -1.92 -18.65
C CYS A 159 28.89 -0.53 -18.53
N TYR A 160 28.08 0.54 -18.45
CA TYR A 160 28.57 1.92 -18.45
C TYR A 160 27.82 2.80 -17.42
N PRO A 161 28.21 2.77 -16.13
CA PRO A 161 27.56 3.56 -15.07
C PRO A 161 27.59 5.08 -15.34
N GLY A 162 28.67 5.56 -15.97
CA GLY A 162 28.85 6.99 -16.31
C GLY A 162 27.76 7.59 -17.20
N LEU A 163 27.00 6.76 -17.95
CA LEU A 163 25.88 7.21 -18.77
C LEU A 163 24.78 7.90 -17.95
N MET A 164 24.66 7.56 -16.66
CA MET A 164 23.64 8.13 -15.75
C MET A 164 23.85 9.62 -15.48
N TYR A 165 25.10 10.10 -15.57
CA TYR A 165 25.48 11.47 -15.22
C TYR A 165 25.69 12.36 -16.46
N MET A 166 25.43 11.83 -17.65
CA MET A 166 25.56 12.58 -18.90
C MET A 166 24.34 13.46 -19.15
N TRP A 167 24.59 14.74 -19.47
CA TRP A 167 23.55 15.70 -19.81
C TRP A 167 23.25 15.75 -21.32
N THR A 168 21.97 15.92 -21.64
CA THR A 168 21.52 16.37 -22.97
C THR A 168 21.97 17.80 -23.26
N ARG A 169 22.09 18.15 -24.55
CA ARG A 169 22.48 19.52 -24.95
C ARG A 169 21.30 20.47 -24.75
N LYS A 170 21.56 21.64 -24.15
CA LYS A 170 20.55 22.69 -23.92
C LYS A 170 19.96 23.17 -25.26
N GLN A 171 18.64 23.30 -25.31
CA GLN A 171 17.88 23.87 -26.43
C GLN A 171 17.11 25.11 -25.93
N ASP A 172 16.79 26.07 -26.81
CA ASP A 172 16.13 27.33 -26.43
C ASP A 172 14.82 27.13 -25.64
N ASP A 173 14.07 26.05 -25.91
CA ASP A 173 12.79 25.72 -25.24
C ASP A 173 12.88 24.58 -24.19
N ASN A 174 13.99 23.82 -24.13
CA ASN A 174 14.12 22.67 -23.21
C ASN A 174 15.48 22.69 -22.47
N PRO A 175 15.47 22.67 -21.12
CA PRO A 175 16.69 22.60 -20.35
C PRO A 175 17.41 21.26 -20.57
N SER A 176 18.73 21.26 -20.41
CA SER A 176 19.52 20.03 -20.36
C SER A 176 18.99 19.14 -19.23
N CYS A 177 18.61 17.92 -19.58
CA CYS A 177 18.09 16.93 -18.65
C CYS A 177 19.05 15.73 -18.53
N LEU A 178 19.06 15.11 -17.35
CA LEU A 178 19.64 13.78 -17.10
C LEU A 178 18.66 12.65 -17.53
N PRO A 179 19.12 11.39 -17.67
CA PRO A 179 18.24 10.27 -17.99
C PRO A 179 17.12 10.07 -16.96
N VAL A 180 17.44 10.25 -15.68
CA VAL A 180 16.45 10.15 -14.58
C VAL A 180 15.40 11.26 -14.66
N GLU A 181 15.83 12.49 -14.97
CA GLU A 181 14.95 13.65 -15.08
C GLU A 181 14.01 13.49 -16.29
N LEU A 182 14.50 12.89 -17.37
CA LEU A 182 13.68 12.56 -18.54
C LEU A 182 12.63 11.48 -18.23
N ALA A 183 13.00 10.43 -17.50
CA ALA A 183 12.06 9.39 -17.04
C ALA A 183 10.96 9.98 -16.13
N LEU A 184 11.36 10.86 -15.21
CA LEU A 184 10.46 11.58 -14.30
C LEU A 184 9.52 12.54 -15.05
N LYS A 185 10.00 13.26 -16.07
CA LYS A 185 9.18 14.14 -16.92
C LYS A 185 8.14 13.37 -17.74
N LYS A 186 8.45 12.12 -18.11
CA LYS A 186 7.60 11.24 -18.93
C LYS A 186 6.76 10.27 -18.10
N TYR A 187 6.81 10.36 -16.75
CA TYR A 187 6.08 9.49 -15.82
C TYR A 187 6.32 7.99 -16.06
N LYS A 188 7.60 7.60 -16.23
CA LYS A 188 8.01 6.22 -16.45
C LYS A 188 8.49 5.57 -15.15
N ASP A 189 7.57 4.89 -14.46
CA ASP A 189 7.76 4.41 -13.09
C ASP A 189 8.90 3.40 -12.93
N ASP A 190 8.99 2.41 -13.82
CA ASP A 190 9.96 1.31 -13.69
C ASP A 190 11.39 1.80 -13.90
N THR A 191 11.63 2.54 -14.98
CA THR A 191 12.95 3.08 -15.30
C THR A 191 13.37 4.17 -14.33
N ALA A 192 12.44 5.05 -13.91
CA ALA A 192 12.75 6.10 -12.94
C ALA A 192 13.14 5.49 -11.58
N ALA A 193 12.38 4.51 -11.08
CA ALA A 193 12.69 3.81 -9.84
C ALA A 193 14.07 3.15 -9.87
N TYR A 194 14.40 2.47 -10.98
CA TYR A 194 15.71 1.83 -11.13
C TYR A 194 16.85 2.86 -11.18
N LEU A 195 16.74 3.92 -11.98
CA LEU A 195 17.78 4.96 -12.07
C LEU A 195 17.98 5.65 -10.71
N ILE A 196 16.91 5.97 -9.99
CA ILE A 196 16.98 6.54 -8.63
C ILE A 196 17.67 5.56 -7.68
N SER A 197 17.37 4.25 -7.76
CA SER A 197 18.01 3.26 -6.90
C SER A 197 19.54 3.17 -7.08
N GLN A 198 20.04 3.42 -8.30
CA GLN A 198 21.47 3.36 -8.62
C GLN A 198 22.20 4.69 -8.38
N MET A 199 21.49 5.82 -8.39
CA MET A 199 22.11 7.12 -8.14
C MET A 199 22.54 7.31 -6.68
N ARG A 200 23.56 8.16 -6.48
CA ARG A 200 23.96 8.61 -5.15
C ARG A 200 22.86 9.43 -4.47
N HIS A 201 22.71 9.26 -3.16
CA HIS A 201 21.64 9.85 -2.35
C HIS A 201 21.63 11.39 -2.43
N ASP A 202 22.80 12.02 -2.34
CA ASP A 202 22.98 13.47 -2.38
C ASP A 202 22.46 14.10 -3.68
N ARG A 203 22.66 13.42 -4.81
CA ARG A 203 22.21 13.90 -6.13
C ARG A 203 20.69 13.80 -6.26
N ILE A 204 20.08 12.77 -5.70
CA ILE A 204 18.63 12.58 -5.72
C ILE A 204 17.95 13.65 -4.87
N HIS A 205 18.51 13.97 -3.72
CA HIS A 205 17.99 15.03 -2.86
C HIS A 205 17.97 16.38 -3.59
N ARG A 206 19.04 16.71 -4.34
CA ARG A 206 19.10 17.93 -5.17
C ARG A 206 18.05 17.99 -6.29
N LEU A 207 17.50 16.86 -6.75
CA LEU A 207 16.46 16.87 -7.79
C LEU A 207 15.12 17.45 -7.28
N PHE A 208 14.84 17.27 -5.99
CA PHE A 208 13.58 17.65 -5.36
C PHE A 208 13.69 18.91 -4.49
N LEU A 209 14.91 19.41 -4.28
CA LEU A 209 15.18 20.64 -3.54
C LEU A 209 15.34 21.83 -4.48
N CYS A 210 14.99 23.01 -3.97
CA CYS A 210 15.34 24.28 -4.58
C CYS A 210 16.79 24.65 -4.24
N GLU A 211 17.63 24.92 -5.24
CA GLU A 211 18.96 25.49 -5.01
C GLU A 211 18.82 26.97 -4.61
N ASP A 212 19.60 27.41 -3.61
CA ASP A 212 19.45 28.70 -2.91
C ASP A 212 19.86 29.94 -3.75
N ASP A 213 20.40 29.75 -4.95
CA ASP A 213 21.17 30.81 -5.65
C ASP A 213 20.39 31.73 -6.59
N GLU A 214 19.08 31.56 -6.85
CA GLU A 214 18.34 32.52 -7.69
C GLU A 214 16.93 32.85 -7.19
N GLU A 215 16.53 34.12 -7.35
CA GLU A 215 15.29 34.70 -6.81
C GLU A 215 13.99 34.08 -7.35
N GLN A 216 14.07 33.20 -8.36
CA GLN A 216 12.92 32.63 -9.09
C GLN A 216 13.03 31.14 -9.40
N THR A 217 14.05 30.43 -8.91
CA THR A 217 14.16 28.98 -9.16
C THR A 217 13.15 28.23 -8.29
N THR A 218 12.26 27.48 -8.94
CA THR A 218 11.50 26.42 -8.27
C THR A 218 12.32 25.13 -8.32
N ALA A 219 12.11 24.20 -7.38
CA ALA A 219 12.70 22.87 -7.51
C ALA A 219 12.37 22.26 -8.89
N LYS A 220 13.32 21.54 -9.48
CA LYS A 220 13.16 20.94 -10.81
C LYS A 220 12.00 19.96 -10.87
N PHE A 221 11.78 19.23 -9.77
CA PHE A 221 10.73 18.24 -9.61
C PHE A 221 10.10 18.35 -8.23
N PHE A 222 8.78 18.15 -8.15
CA PHE A 222 8.04 18.18 -6.89
C PHE A 222 7.64 16.77 -6.48
N PHE A 223 8.17 16.30 -5.35
CA PHE A 223 7.89 14.95 -4.86
C PHE A 223 6.38 14.71 -4.66
N GLY A 224 5.67 15.71 -4.17
CA GLY A 224 4.22 15.68 -3.98
C GLY A 224 3.39 15.42 -5.25
N HIS A 225 3.85 15.88 -6.41
CA HIS A 225 3.19 15.59 -7.69
C HIS A 225 3.27 14.10 -8.04
N TYR A 226 4.37 13.43 -7.75
CA TYR A 226 4.53 11.99 -8.02
C TYR A 226 3.70 11.12 -7.06
N ILE A 227 3.54 11.57 -5.81
CA ILE A 227 2.67 10.91 -4.82
C ILE A 227 1.20 10.97 -5.26
N SER A 228 0.75 12.14 -5.73
CA SER A 228 -0.65 12.39 -6.10
C SER A 228 -0.99 12.00 -7.54
N TYR A 229 0.00 11.65 -8.36
CA TYR A 229 -0.20 11.32 -9.77
C TYR A 229 -0.99 10.02 -9.96
N GLN A 230 -2.17 10.15 -10.57
CA GLN A 230 -3.00 9.03 -11.00
C GLN A 230 -2.90 8.86 -12.51
N ASN A 231 -2.73 7.61 -12.94
CA ASN A 231 -2.69 7.30 -14.36
C ASN A 231 -4.08 7.54 -14.96
N PRO A 232 -4.24 8.42 -15.98
CA PRO A 232 -5.53 8.77 -16.54
C PRO A 232 -6.27 7.59 -17.19
N ARG A 233 -5.58 6.49 -17.51
CA ARG A 233 -6.20 5.29 -18.11
C ARG A 233 -6.74 4.30 -17.09
N THR A 234 -6.05 4.13 -15.96
CA THR A 234 -6.37 3.09 -14.96
C THR A 234 -6.93 3.66 -13.66
N ASN A 235 -6.84 4.98 -13.46
CA ASN A 235 -7.19 5.67 -12.21
C ASN A 235 -6.42 5.14 -10.98
N GLU A 236 -5.30 4.42 -11.21
CA GLU A 236 -4.40 3.94 -10.18
C GLU A 236 -3.19 4.87 -10.02
N PRO A 237 -2.53 4.91 -8.85
CA PRO A 237 -1.32 5.69 -8.67
C PRO A 237 -0.23 5.23 -9.63
N GLY A 238 0.26 6.13 -10.48
CA GLY A 238 1.08 5.78 -11.63
C GLY A 238 2.59 5.65 -11.35
N MET A 239 3.09 6.20 -10.23
CA MET A 239 4.52 6.34 -9.94
C MET A 239 4.92 5.69 -8.59
N LYS A 240 4.29 4.56 -8.24
CA LYS A 240 4.45 3.93 -6.92
C LYS A 240 5.89 3.47 -6.67
N LYS A 241 6.54 2.86 -7.68
CA LYS A 241 7.90 2.32 -7.52
C LYS A 241 8.91 3.45 -7.36
N THR A 242 8.71 4.54 -8.09
CA THR A 242 9.53 5.75 -8.02
C THR A 242 9.41 6.41 -6.66
N VAL A 243 8.19 6.57 -6.13
CA VAL A 243 7.96 7.13 -4.80
C VAL A 243 8.69 6.30 -3.73
N ILE A 244 8.57 4.98 -3.79
CA ILE A 244 9.30 4.08 -2.87
C ILE A 244 10.81 4.24 -3.04
N ALA A 245 11.34 4.26 -4.27
CA ALA A 245 12.77 4.42 -4.51
C ALA A 245 13.32 5.76 -3.99
N VAL A 246 12.54 6.84 -4.05
CA VAL A 246 12.93 8.13 -3.45
C VAL A 246 12.93 8.05 -1.92
N LEU A 247 11.92 7.41 -1.31
CA LEU A 247 11.87 7.22 0.14
C LEU A 247 13.02 6.35 0.65
N ASP A 248 13.35 5.27 -0.07
CA ASP A 248 14.49 4.40 0.24
C ASP A 248 15.81 5.20 0.22
N LYS A 249 15.90 6.24 -0.62
CA LYS A 249 17.06 7.12 -0.74
C LYS A 249 17.11 8.26 0.29
N LEU A 250 16.07 8.42 1.12
CA LEU A 250 16.11 9.28 2.30
C LEU A 250 16.86 8.66 3.47
N ILE A 251 17.17 7.37 3.38
CA ILE A 251 17.95 6.66 4.39
C ILE A 251 19.34 6.39 3.81
N ASN A 252 20.36 6.98 4.41
CA ASN A 252 21.75 6.75 4.04
C ASN A 252 22.43 5.89 5.11
N PRO A 253 22.94 4.70 4.77
CA PRO A 253 23.71 3.92 5.71
C PRO A 253 25.06 4.60 5.92
N HIS A 254 25.34 5.04 7.14
CA HIS A 254 26.63 5.64 7.47
C HIS A 254 27.62 4.53 7.82
N CYS A 255 28.66 4.41 6.99
CA CYS A 255 29.78 3.50 7.21
C CYS A 255 30.99 4.30 7.73
N PRO A 256 31.32 4.23 9.04
CA PRO A 256 32.34 5.08 9.67
C PRO A 256 33.75 4.97 9.08
N TYR A 257 34.03 3.90 8.36
CA TYR A 257 35.34 3.59 7.80
C TYR A 257 35.57 4.21 6.41
N LEU A 258 34.55 4.84 5.81
CA LEU A 258 34.69 5.55 4.54
C LEU A 258 35.23 6.97 4.76
N PRO A 259 36.35 7.37 4.13
CA PRO A 259 36.83 8.73 4.22
C PRO A 259 35.79 9.71 3.65
N HIS A 260 35.56 10.82 4.33
CA HIS A 260 34.76 11.93 3.80
C HIS A 260 35.50 12.50 2.58
N GLY A 261 34.94 12.31 1.39
CA GLY A 261 35.53 12.81 0.15
C GLY A 261 35.63 14.33 0.19
N GLN A 262 36.85 14.84 0.27
CA GLN A 262 37.16 16.22 -0.09
C GLN A 262 37.03 16.32 -1.61
N GLU A 263 36.30 17.32 -2.09
CA GLU A 263 36.04 17.53 -3.52
C GLU A 263 37.35 17.68 -4.30
N GLY A 264 37.72 16.63 -5.02
CA GLY A 264 38.88 16.58 -5.91
C GLY A 264 38.84 15.29 -6.73
N ASP A 265 38.90 15.42 -8.05
CA ASP A 265 38.82 14.34 -9.03
C ASP A 265 39.98 13.30 -8.91
N GLU A 266 40.96 13.52 -8.04
CA GLU A 266 42.14 12.65 -7.87
C GLU A 266 41.91 11.39 -7.01
N TYR A 267 40.74 11.23 -6.37
CA TYR A 267 40.50 10.15 -5.40
C TYR A 267 39.41 9.12 -5.81
N GLU A 268 38.88 9.17 -7.04
CA GLU A 268 37.79 8.25 -7.47
C GLU A 268 38.18 6.76 -7.36
N ASP A 269 39.40 6.39 -7.76
CA ASP A 269 39.89 4.99 -7.72
C ASP A 269 40.08 4.46 -6.27
N GLU A 270 40.46 5.33 -5.33
CA GLU A 270 40.61 4.98 -3.90
C GLU A 270 39.25 4.88 -3.19
N ILE A 271 38.29 5.70 -3.60
CA ILE A 271 36.90 5.63 -3.16
C ILE A 271 36.25 4.33 -3.65
N GLU A 272 36.50 3.92 -4.90
CA GLU A 272 35.94 2.69 -5.46
C GLU A 272 36.49 1.42 -4.75
N ARG A 273 37.79 1.39 -4.43
CA ARG A 273 38.37 0.31 -3.60
C ARG A 273 37.81 0.29 -2.19
N SER A 274 37.66 1.46 -1.55
CA SER A 274 37.11 1.52 -0.19
C SER A 274 35.65 1.08 -0.16
N LEU A 275 34.84 1.47 -1.15
CA LEU A 275 33.45 1.02 -1.34
C LEU A 275 33.34 -0.52 -1.51
N SER A 276 34.30 -1.15 -2.19
CA SER A 276 34.32 -2.62 -2.35
C SER A 276 34.69 -3.40 -1.08
N SER A 277 35.26 -2.71 -0.07
CA SER A 277 35.75 -3.31 1.18
C SER A 277 34.83 -3.10 2.39
N VAL A 278 33.73 -2.35 2.21
CA VAL A 278 32.80 -2.04 3.31
C VAL A 278 31.94 -3.27 3.65
N PRO A 279 31.77 -3.61 4.95
CA PRO A 279 30.84 -4.65 5.39
C PRO A 279 29.40 -4.38 4.91
N ASP A 280 28.68 -5.44 4.52
CA ASP A 280 27.30 -5.37 4.01
C ASP A 280 26.29 -4.75 5.00
N ASP A 281 26.59 -4.79 6.31
CA ASP A 281 25.68 -4.34 7.37
C ASP A 281 26.19 -3.01 7.99
N PRO A 282 25.49 -1.88 7.74
CA PRO A 282 25.85 -0.57 8.30
C PRO A 282 25.39 -0.43 9.75
N MET A 283 26.21 0.23 10.57
CA MET A 283 25.99 0.32 12.02
C MET A 283 25.13 1.52 12.43
N ASN A 284 25.06 2.55 11.59
CA ASN A 284 24.29 3.77 11.82
C ASN A 284 23.58 4.21 10.54
N TYR A 285 22.48 4.94 10.70
CA TYR A 285 21.64 5.43 9.61
C TYR A 285 21.42 6.93 9.71
N ASP A 286 21.70 7.64 8.62
CA ASP A 286 21.34 9.04 8.46
C ASP A 286 19.97 9.11 7.78
N PHE A 287 18.98 9.63 8.50
CA PHE A 287 17.65 9.89 7.95
C PHE A 287 17.56 11.34 7.48
N PHE A 288 17.07 11.55 6.26
CA PHE A 288 16.87 12.86 5.68
C PHE A 288 15.37 13.16 5.54
N TYR A 289 14.87 14.16 6.26
CA TYR A 289 13.44 14.50 6.30
C TYR A 289 13.06 15.65 5.36
N HIS A 290 14.04 16.38 4.85
CA HIS A 290 13.82 17.62 4.10
C HIS A 290 12.92 17.48 2.86
N ILE A 291 12.94 16.34 2.15
CA ILE A 291 12.06 16.12 0.97
C ILE A 291 10.60 15.93 1.41
N LEU A 292 10.37 15.29 2.56
CA LEU A 292 9.03 15.06 3.10
C LEU A 292 8.38 16.35 3.58
N GLU A 293 9.22 17.24 4.11
CA GLU A 293 8.84 18.53 4.69
C GLU A 293 8.98 19.72 3.74
N ALA A 294 9.33 19.49 2.47
CA ALA A 294 9.36 20.54 1.46
C ALA A 294 7.96 21.10 1.15
N ASP A 295 7.90 22.37 0.72
CA ASP A 295 6.66 22.96 0.21
C ASP A 295 6.35 22.53 -1.24
N GLU A 296 5.24 23.03 -1.78
CA GLU A 296 4.84 22.84 -3.19
C GLU A 296 5.91 23.28 -4.20
N SER A 297 6.91 24.06 -3.78
CA SER A 297 8.01 24.55 -4.61
C SER A 297 9.35 23.85 -4.29
N GLY A 298 9.35 22.81 -3.45
CA GLY A 298 10.56 22.09 -3.05
C GLY A 298 11.46 22.86 -2.07
N ARG A 299 10.94 23.89 -1.41
CA ARG A 299 11.68 24.72 -0.44
C ARG A 299 11.57 24.13 0.96
N GLN A 300 12.66 24.20 1.71
CA GLN A 300 12.73 23.71 3.09
C GLN A 300 12.21 24.75 4.10
N PRO A 301 11.66 24.34 5.26
CA PRO A 301 11.22 25.24 6.32
C PRO A 301 12.35 26.06 6.97
N LYS A 302 13.56 25.49 7.09
CA LYS A 302 14.76 26.17 7.59
C LYS A 302 15.92 25.96 6.61
N ILE A 303 16.75 26.98 6.46
CA ILE A 303 17.96 26.96 5.61
C ILE A 303 19.18 27.17 6.51
N LYS A 304 20.30 26.54 6.18
CA LYS A 304 21.59 26.78 6.82
C LYS A 304 22.26 27.97 6.14
N VAL A 305 22.43 29.07 6.86
CA VAL A 305 23.11 30.28 6.39
C VAL A 305 24.50 30.30 6.98
N ALA A 306 25.52 30.49 6.14
CA ALA A 306 26.89 30.67 6.58
C ALA A 306 27.06 32.01 7.30
N THR A 307 27.43 31.97 8.57
CA THR A 307 27.72 33.16 9.39
C THR A 307 29.18 33.62 9.24
N GLU A 308 30.10 32.68 9.01
CA GLU A 308 31.51 32.95 8.73
C GLU A 308 31.96 32.13 7.52
N VAL A 309 32.67 32.76 6.60
CA VAL A 309 33.19 32.15 5.37
C VAL A 309 34.72 32.22 5.42
N GLY A 310 35.39 31.08 5.27
CA GLY A 310 36.85 31.04 5.24
C GLY A 310 37.43 31.59 3.95
N ASP A 311 38.75 31.77 3.91
CA ASP A 311 39.47 32.36 2.78
C ASP A 311 39.29 31.63 1.43
N GLN A 312 38.79 30.39 1.46
CA GLN A 312 38.49 29.56 0.27
C GLN A 312 37.00 29.57 -0.13
N GLY A 313 36.15 30.35 0.54
CA GLY A 313 34.70 30.35 0.29
C GLY A 313 33.93 29.23 0.99
N ALA A 314 34.60 28.35 1.73
CA ALA A 314 33.95 27.31 2.53
C ALA A 314 33.39 27.90 3.85
N PRO A 315 32.14 27.60 4.22
CA PRO A 315 31.53 28.13 5.44
C PRO A 315 32.15 27.51 6.70
N ILE A 316 32.63 28.35 7.62
CA ILE A 316 33.27 27.96 8.89
C ILE A 316 32.21 27.72 9.98
N SER A 317 31.14 28.51 9.99
CA SER A 317 30.00 28.35 10.89
C SER A 317 28.69 28.53 10.12
N THR A 318 27.71 27.68 10.39
CA THR A 318 26.38 27.74 9.75
C THR A 318 25.30 27.84 10.82
N GLU A 319 24.47 28.87 10.73
CA GLU A 319 23.27 29.03 11.55
C GLU A 319 22.03 28.59 10.78
N THR A 320 21.14 27.85 11.45
CA THR A 320 19.89 27.40 10.83
C THR A 320 18.81 28.45 11.03
N VAL A 321 18.44 29.15 9.96
CA VAL A 321 17.47 30.25 9.97
C VAL A 321 16.16 29.82 9.29
N SER A 322 15.01 30.33 9.75
CA SER A 322 13.72 30.07 9.12
C SER A 322 13.66 30.64 7.71
N ASN A 323 13.22 29.83 6.73
CA ASN A 323 13.08 30.26 5.36
C ASN A 323 11.86 31.17 5.19
N LEU A 324 12.08 32.44 4.86
CA LEU A 324 11.02 33.44 4.64
C LEU A 324 10.17 33.15 3.40
N LYS A 325 10.74 32.44 2.41
CA LYS A 325 10.07 32.12 1.14
C LYS A 325 9.24 30.83 1.23
N PHE A 326 9.34 30.07 2.33
CA PHE A 326 8.63 28.81 2.51
C PHE A 326 7.11 29.02 2.60
N ASN A 327 6.35 28.30 1.76
CA ASN A 327 4.91 28.35 1.81
C ASN A 327 4.35 27.49 2.95
N HIS A 328 4.18 28.08 4.13
CA HIS A 328 3.59 27.42 5.30
C HIS A 328 2.14 26.91 5.11
N LYS A 329 1.44 27.31 4.04
CA LYS A 329 0.07 26.87 3.74
C LYS A 329 0.02 25.60 2.89
N SER A 330 1.14 25.20 2.27
CA SER A 330 1.15 23.99 1.45
C SER A 330 1.03 22.74 2.32
N PRO A 331 0.35 21.68 1.86
CA PRO A 331 0.42 20.38 2.53
C PRO A 331 1.84 19.83 2.46
N SER A 332 2.27 19.08 3.48
CA SER A 332 3.52 18.32 3.42
C SER A 332 3.38 17.10 2.49
N CYS A 333 4.49 16.57 1.99
CA CYS A 333 4.47 15.33 1.21
C CYS A 333 3.95 14.17 2.07
N LEU A 334 4.24 14.16 3.39
CA LEU A 334 3.69 13.19 4.34
C LEU A 334 2.16 13.26 4.40
N ARG A 335 1.59 14.47 4.41
CA ARG A 335 0.15 14.68 4.36
C ARG A 335 -0.45 14.18 3.06
N GLN A 336 0.20 14.42 1.92
CA GLN A 336 -0.26 13.92 0.62
C GLN A 336 -0.20 12.39 0.53
N ILE A 337 0.83 11.75 1.10
CA ILE A 337 0.91 10.29 1.24
C ILE A 337 -0.28 9.78 2.06
N ALA A 338 -0.59 10.42 3.19
CA ALA A 338 -1.72 10.06 4.03
C ALA A 338 -3.10 10.32 3.38
N GLU A 339 -3.23 11.39 2.58
CA GLU A 339 -4.49 11.79 1.91
C GLU A 339 -4.80 10.96 0.65
N SER A 340 -3.82 10.26 0.08
CA SER A 340 -3.97 9.41 -1.12
C SER A 340 -4.96 8.23 -0.98
N GLY A 341 -5.52 7.98 0.22
CA GLY A 341 -6.46 6.90 0.55
C GLY A 341 -7.71 7.30 1.35
N ASN A 342 -8.26 8.48 1.06
CA ASN A 342 -9.39 9.18 1.72
C ASN A 342 -10.47 8.38 2.51
N ARG A 343 -10.67 8.72 3.81
CA ARG A 343 -11.97 9.01 4.50
C ARG A 343 -11.76 9.65 5.89
N ALA A 344 -10.72 10.48 6.05
CA ALA A 344 -10.23 10.94 7.36
C ALA A 344 -10.80 12.29 7.84
N ALA A 345 -11.67 12.95 7.06
CA ALA A 345 -12.15 14.28 7.41
C ALA A 345 -13.10 14.33 8.65
N VAL A 346 -13.63 13.19 9.09
CA VAL A 346 -14.66 13.12 10.17
C VAL A 346 -14.16 12.42 11.44
N GLN A 347 -12.94 11.89 11.47
CA GLN A 347 -12.47 10.99 12.54
C GLN A 347 -11.53 11.64 13.57
N HIS A 348 -11.48 12.98 13.65
CA HIS A 348 -10.51 13.67 14.49
C HIS A 348 -10.58 13.21 15.95
N PRO A 349 -9.49 12.62 16.51
CA PRO A 349 -9.53 12.01 17.83
C PRO A 349 -9.85 13.04 18.90
N VAL A 350 -9.27 14.24 18.86
CA VAL A 350 -9.52 15.29 19.88
C VAL A 350 -10.98 15.70 19.96
N VAL A 351 -11.70 15.74 18.83
CA VAL A 351 -13.14 16.06 18.83
C VAL A 351 -13.93 14.89 19.42
N ARG A 352 -13.55 13.65 19.09
CA ARG A 352 -14.18 12.43 19.61
C ARG A 352 -13.86 12.15 21.09
N ILE A 353 -12.68 12.52 21.60
CA ILE A 353 -12.34 12.35 23.04
C ILE A 353 -13.24 13.25 23.87
N VAL A 354 -13.38 14.50 23.44
CA VAL A 354 -14.24 15.48 24.12
C VAL A 354 -15.70 15.05 24.04
N GLN A 355 -16.19 14.66 22.85
CA GLN A 355 -17.56 14.15 22.68
C GLN A 355 -17.81 12.84 23.44
N GLY A 356 -16.86 11.90 23.43
CA GLY A 356 -16.95 10.62 24.12
C GLY A 356 -16.96 10.77 25.65
N SER A 357 -16.18 11.72 26.18
CA SER A 357 -16.22 12.11 27.60
C SER A 357 -17.61 12.61 28.00
N PHE A 358 -18.19 13.55 27.24
CA PHE A 358 -19.56 14.03 27.47
C PHE A 358 -20.59 12.91 27.34
N TYR A 359 -20.37 11.97 26.41
CA TYR A 359 -21.26 10.83 26.21
C TYR A 359 -21.23 9.82 27.36
N ILE A 360 -20.06 9.57 27.97
CA ILE A 360 -19.93 8.73 29.17
C ILE A 360 -20.67 9.38 30.34
N VAL A 361 -20.57 10.71 30.51
CA VAL A 361 -21.35 11.45 31.51
C VAL A 361 -22.84 11.31 31.24
N PHE A 362 -23.28 11.46 29.98
CA PHE A 362 -24.68 11.21 29.60
C PHE A 362 -25.13 9.79 29.95
N LEU A 363 -24.34 8.76 29.64
CA LEU A 363 -24.69 7.37 29.91
C LEU A 363 -24.79 7.07 31.40
N THR A 364 -23.87 7.59 32.21
CA THR A 364 -23.93 7.42 33.68
C THR A 364 -25.19 8.06 34.27
N LEU A 365 -25.56 9.25 33.82
CA LEU A 365 -26.81 9.92 34.21
C LEU A 365 -28.04 9.12 33.72
N LEU A 366 -28.00 8.57 32.51
CA LEU A 366 -29.07 7.75 31.94
C LEU A 366 -29.24 6.42 32.70
N SER A 367 -28.13 5.74 33.03
CA SER A 367 -28.11 4.53 33.85
C SER A 367 -28.71 4.79 35.22
N PHE A 368 -28.32 5.89 35.87
CA PHE A 368 -28.89 6.26 37.16
C PHE A 368 -30.40 6.53 37.06
N ALA A 369 -30.84 7.28 36.04
CA ALA A 369 -32.25 7.61 35.84
C ALA A 369 -33.14 6.38 35.55
N LEU A 370 -32.68 5.46 34.69
CA LEU A 370 -33.49 4.31 34.26
C LEU A 370 -33.43 3.15 35.26
N ILE A 371 -32.26 2.81 35.82
CA ILE A 371 -32.12 1.69 36.76
C ILE A 371 -32.83 2.02 38.07
N TYR A 372 -32.59 3.20 38.65
CA TYR A 372 -33.28 3.63 39.86
C TYR A 372 -34.76 3.94 39.61
N GLY A 373 -35.13 4.29 38.37
CA GLY A 373 -36.53 4.39 37.98
C GLY A 373 -37.26 3.05 37.96
N SER A 374 -36.57 1.95 37.61
CA SER A 374 -37.17 0.62 37.47
C SER A 374 -37.48 -0.07 38.80
N THR A 375 -36.90 0.40 39.90
CA THR A 375 -37.13 -0.15 41.24
C THR A 375 -38.36 0.44 41.94
N LEU A 376 -39.07 1.38 41.30
CA LEU A 376 -40.22 2.07 41.87
C LEU A 376 -41.50 1.71 41.11
N ASP A 377 -42.59 1.46 41.85
CA ASP A 377 -43.89 1.10 41.28
C ASP A 377 -44.50 2.23 40.44
N ASP A 378 -44.31 3.49 40.86
CA ASP A 378 -44.73 4.68 40.13
C ASP A 378 -43.52 5.59 39.82
N PRO A 379 -43.05 5.63 38.57
CA PRO A 379 -41.86 6.38 38.19
C PRO A 379 -42.03 7.90 38.20
N THR A 380 -43.25 8.41 38.42
CA THR A 380 -43.58 9.85 38.42
C THR A 380 -43.66 10.47 39.82
N GLN A 381 -43.48 9.67 40.88
CA GLN A 381 -43.54 10.16 42.27
C GLN A 381 -42.14 10.52 42.78
N TYR A 382 -41.86 11.81 42.94
CA TYR A 382 -40.56 12.31 43.39
C TYR A 382 -40.54 12.63 44.89
N GLY A 383 -40.61 11.60 45.74
CA GLY A 383 -40.61 11.77 47.20
C GLY A 383 -39.25 11.46 47.84
N GLY A 384 -38.50 12.46 48.31
CA GLY A 384 -37.25 12.26 49.08
C GLY A 384 -35.96 12.65 48.36
N ARG A 385 -34.83 12.66 49.08
CA ARG A 385 -33.52 13.18 48.59
C ARG A 385 -32.99 12.40 47.38
N ALA A 386 -33.12 11.08 47.36
CA ALA A 386 -32.70 10.25 46.23
C ALA A 386 -33.57 10.48 44.97
N ASN A 387 -34.87 10.71 45.17
CA ASN A 387 -35.80 11.03 44.10
C ASN A 387 -35.57 12.43 43.50
N GLY A 388 -35.09 13.39 44.30
CA GLY A 388 -34.63 14.70 43.80
C GLY A 388 -33.41 14.59 42.89
N LEU A 389 -32.43 13.75 43.25
CA LEU A 389 -31.25 13.50 42.42
C LEU A 389 -31.64 12.80 41.10
N ARG A 390 -32.60 11.87 41.15
CA ARG A 390 -33.18 11.24 39.95
C ARG A 390 -33.83 12.25 39.01
N LEU A 391 -34.68 13.14 39.53
CA LEU A 391 -35.34 14.18 38.72
C LEU A 391 -34.29 15.06 38.02
N PHE A 392 -33.23 15.43 38.73
CA PHE A 392 -32.11 16.18 38.15
C PHE A 392 -31.42 15.41 37.02
N CYS A 393 -31.13 14.11 37.22
CA CYS A 393 -30.56 13.25 36.19
C CYS A 393 -31.51 13.08 34.98
N GLU A 394 -32.83 12.95 35.20
CA GLU A 394 -33.82 12.86 34.13
C GLU A 394 -33.88 14.14 33.30
N VAL A 395 -33.87 15.32 33.94
CA VAL A 395 -33.87 16.61 33.24
C VAL A 395 -32.58 16.78 32.42
N LEU A 396 -31.42 16.48 33.02
CA LEU A 396 -30.14 16.56 32.31
C LEU A 396 -30.04 15.57 31.14
N THR A 397 -30.52 14.35 31.31
CA THR A 397 -30.51 13.33 30.23
C THR A 397 -31.42 13.74 29.08
N ILE A 398 -32.57 14.37 29.33
CA ILE A 398 -33.43 14.93 28.27
C ILE A 398 -32.71 16.06 27.52
N ILE A 399 -32.01 16.96 28.23
CA ILE A 399 -31.23 18.03 27.61
C ILE A 399 -30.13 17.45 26.70
N PHE A 400 -29.36 16.49 27.19
CA PHE A 400 -28.33 15.80 26.40
C PHE A 400 -28.93 15.04 25.22
N LEU A 401 -30.08 14.38 25.40
CA LEU A 401 -30.77 13.66 24.32
C LEU A 401 -31.17 14.60 23.19
N MET A 402 -31.74 15.76 23.52
CA MET A 402 -32.10 16.78 22.53
C MET A 402 -30.86 17.33 21.82
N PHE A 403 -29.78 17.61 22.55
CA PHE A 403 -28.51 18.07 21.96
C PHE A 403 -27.96 17.06 20.95
N TYR A 404 -27.87 15.77 21.33
CA TYR A 404 -27.38 14.72 20.43
C TYR A 404 -28.29 14.47 19.24
N PHE A 405 -29.61 14.62 19.40
CA PHE A 405 -30.54 14.54 18.29
C PHE A 405 -30.27 15.63 17.26
N PHE A 406 -30.09 16.88 17.69
CA PHE A 406 -29.76 17.98 16.78
C PHE A 406 -28.38 17.83 16.12
N GLU A 407 -27.36 17.33 16.85
CA GLU A 407 -26.06 17.04 16.24
C GLU A 407 -26.16 15.99 15.13
N GLU A 408 -26.90 14.89 15.36
CA GLU A 408 -27.05 13.83 14.35
C GLU A 408 -27.88 14.30 13.13
N VAL A 409 -28.89 15.15 13.32
CA VAL A 409 -29.62 15.79 12.20
C VAL A 409 -28.67 16.65 11.36
N ASN A 410 -27.88 17.51 12.01
CA ASN A 410 -26.94 18.40 11.32
C ASN A 410 -25.84 17.60 10.60
N GLN A 411 -25.39 16.49 11.17
CA GLN A 411 -24.43 15.60 10.51
C GLN A 411 -25.04 14.87 9.31
N ALA A 412 -26.28 14.38 9.42
CA ALA A 412 -26.99 13.73 8.33
C ALA A 412 -27.24 14.69 7.15
N GLU A 413 -27.54 15.97 7.42
CA GLU A 413 -27.73 17.00 6.40
C GLU A 413 -26.42 17.33 5.65
N ARG A 414 -25.31 17.47 6.37
CA ARG A 414 -24.00 17.78 5.76
C ARG A 414 -23.45 16.66 4.90
N GLU A 415 -23.69 15.39 5.27
CA GLU A 415 -23.03 14.23 4.67
C GLU A 415 -24.01 13.19 4.11
N TRP A 416 -25.17 13.63 3.59
CA TRP A 416 -26.29 12.77 3.18
C TRP A 416 -25.90 11.47 2.43
N ARG A 417 -25.02 11.54 1.43
CA ARG A 417 -24.65 10.36 0.60
C ARG A 417 -23.72 9.37 1.29
N THR A 418 -22.88 9.84 2.21
CA THR A 418 -21.87 9.00 2.90
C THR A 418 -22.41 8.50 4.22
N TYR A 419 -23.20 9.32 4.91
CA TYR A 419 -23.76 9.06 6.23
C TYR A 419 -24.62 7.79 6.27
N PHE A 420 -25.51 7.59 5.29
CA PHE A 420 -26.39 6.41 5.24
C PHE A 420 -25.71 5.12 4.78
N LYS A 421 -24.43 5.14 4.41
CA LYS A 421 -23.68 3.92 4.09
C LYS A 421 -23.09 3.26 5.34
N ASP A 422 -22.91 4.01 6.42
CA ASP A 422 -22.29 3.50 7.64
C ASP A 422 -23.36 2.86 8.55
N PRO A 423 -23.25 1.56 8.89
CA PRO A 423 -24.27 0.84 9.65
C PRO A 423 -24.46 1.39 11.08
N TYR A 424 -23.40 1.96 11.67
CA TYR A 424 -23.44 2.52 13.02
C TYR A 424 -24.41 3.69 13.16
N ASN A 425 -24.59 4.49 12.12
CA ASN A 425 -25.47 5.65 12.17
C ASN A 425 -26.94 5.21 12.35
N TYR A 426 -27.34 4.07 11.78
CA TYR A 426 -28.68 3.52 12.00
C TYR A 426 -28.91 3.07 13.44
N PHE A 427 -27.90 2.45 14.07
CA PHE A 427 -27.97 2.07 15.49
C PHE A 427 -28.06 3.31 16.40
N ASP A 428 -27.38 4.40 16.06
CA ASP A 428 -27.43 5.65 16.80
C ASP A 428 -28.82 6.29 16.73
N TRP A 429 -29.41 6.39 15.53
CA TRP A 429 -30.78 6.88 15.34
C TRP A 429 -31.80 6.02 16.09
N LEU A 430 -31.66 4.70 16.03
CA LEU A 430 -32.53 3.78 16.74
C LEU A 430 -32.45 3.98 18.26
N GLY A 431 -31.25 4.11 18.83
CA GLY A 431 -31.05 4.37 20.26
C GLY A 431 -31.65 5.70 20.71
N LEU A 432 -31.42 6.77 19.96
CA LEU A 432 -31.96 8.10 20.26
C LEU A 432 -33.49 8.15 20.16
N ILE A 433 -34.07 7.56 19.11
CA ILE A 433 -35.53 7.53 18.92
C ILE A 433 -36.19 6.68 20.01
N LEU A 434 -35.65 5.50 20.32
CA LEU A 434 -36.21 4.63 21.35
C LEU A 434 -36.17 5.30 22.73
N THR A 435 -35.10 5.99 23.07
CA THR A 435 -35.01 6.72 24.34
C THR A 435 -35.89 7.97 24.39
N LEU A 436 -36.06 8.68 23.26
CA LEU A 436 -37.02 9.78 23.15
C LEU A 436 -38.46 9.29 23.33
N LEU A 437 -38.79 8.11 22.79
CA LEU A 437 -40.12 7.49 22.87
C LEU A 437 -40.51 7.09 24.30
N VAL A 438 -39.54 6.86 25.21
CA VAL A 438 -39.84 6.58 26.63
C VAL A 438 -40.57 7.74 27.31
N ILE A 439 -40.29 8.99 26.92
CA ILE A 439 -40.87 10.19 27.53
C ILE A 439 -42.41 10.23 27.35
N PRO A 440 -42.98 10.20 26.13
CA PRO A 440 -44.43 10.20 25.95
C PRO A 440 -45.09 8.93 26.52
N LEU A 441 -44.44 7.76 26.44
CA LEU A 441 -44.99 6.53 27.03
C LEU A 441 -45.11 6.60 28.55
N ARG A 442 -44.18 7.32 29.19
CA ARG A 442 -44.21 7.57 30.64
C ARG A 442 -45.40 8.45 31.04
N PHE A 443 -45.72 9.47 30.26
CA PHE A 443 -46.93 10.28 30.47
C PHE A 443 -48.23 9.50 30.21
N ALA A 444 -48.21 8.57 29.24
CA ALA A 444 -49.33 7.70 28.93
C ALA A 444 -49.50 6.52 29.92
N LYS A 445 -48.60 6.36 30.90
CA LYS A 445 -48.61 5.30 31.92
C LYS A 445 -48.69 3.87 31.35
N VAL A 446 -48.05 3.63 30.20
CA VAL A 446 -48.09 2.34 29.51
C VAL A 446 -46.99 1.40 30.03
N ARG A 447 -47.32 0.13 30.35
CA ARG A 447 -46.36 -0.86 30.86
C ARG A 447 -45.21 -1.19 29.89
N TYR A 448 -45.44 -1.08 28.58
CA TYR A 448 -44.43 -1.28 27.54
C TYR A 448 -43.29 -0.25 27.57
N GLN A 449 -43.40 0.83 28.36
CA GLN A 449 -42.33 1.82 28.53
C GLN A 449 -40.99 1.17 28.93
N TRP A 450 -41.02 0.14 29.78
CA TRP A 450 -39.80 -0.50 30.30
C TRP A 450 -39.11 -1.38 29.26
N SER A 451 -39.89 -2.03 28.39
CA SER A 451 -39.33 -2.79 27.26
C SER A 451 -38.67 -1.88 26.23
N VAL A 452 -39.32 -0.74 25.91
CA VAL A 452 -38.75 0.28 25.02
C VAL A 452 -37.51 0.93 25.64
N ALA A 453 -37.56 1.25 26.94
CA ALA A 453 -36.43 1.80 27.68
C ALA A 453 -35.24 0.84 27.74
N ALA A 454 -35.48 -0.46 27.97
CA ALA A 454 -34.42 -1.46 27.98
C ALA A 454 -33.72 -1.57 26.61
N LEU A 455 -34.50 -1.55 25.53
CA LEU A 455 -33.95 -1.60 24.17
C LEU A 455 -33.18 -0.32 23.83
N GLY A 456 -33.74 0.86 24.13
CA GLY A 456 -33.07 2.15 23.93
C GLY A 456 -31.79 2.28 24.77
N TYR A 457 -31.80 1.79 26.01
CA TYR A 457 -30.63 1.74 26.88
C TYR A 457 -29.52 0.89 26.26
N LEU A 458 -29.84 -0.32 25.78
CA LEU A 458 -28.87 -1.20 25.13
C LEU A 458 -28.22 -0.52 23.91
N PHE A 459 -29.02 0.06 23.02
CA PHE A 459 -28.49 0.73 21.82
C PHE A 459 -27.63 1.96 22.16
N ASN A 460 -27.98 2.72 23.20
CA ASN A 460 -27.14 3.83 23.67
C ASN A 460 -25.79 3.35 24.22
N PHE A 461 -25.72 2.17 24.83
CA PHE A 461 -24.44 1.56 25.21
C PHE A 461 -23.67 1.02 24.00
N LEU A 462 -24.33 0.43 23.00
CA LEU A 462 -23.68 0.00 21.77
C LEU A 462 -23.06 1.17 20.99
N ARG A 463 -23.63 2.37 21.09
CA ARG A 463 -23.06 3.61 20.52
C ARG A 463 -21.68 3.96 21.09
N LEU A 464 -21.29 3.46 22.27
CA LEU A 464 -19.90 3.61 22.76
C LEU A 464 -18.87 2.99 21.82
N PHE A 465 -19.23 1.95 21.07
CA PHE A 465 -18.33 1.36 20.06
C PHE A 465 -18.07 2.28 18.85
N LYS A 466 -18.82 3.38 18.68
CA LYS A 466 -18.46 4.45 17.73
C LYS A 466 -17.30 5.29 18.27
N PHE A 467 -17.27 5.48 19.59
CA PHE A 467 -16.26 6.26 20.31
C PHE A 467 -15.04 5.44 20.73
N SER A 468 -15.10 4.10 20.74
CA SER A 468 -13.91 3.25 20.96
C SER A 468 -12.79 3.52 19.96
N CYS A 469 -13.11 4.05 18.78
CA CYS A 469 -12.16 4.55 17.79
C CYS A 469 -11.28 5.72 18.30
N VAL A 470 -11.54 6.25 19.50
CA VAL A 470 -10.72 7.26 20.17
C VAL A 470 -9.37 6.70 20.62
N THR A 471 -9.35 5.46 21.09
CA THR A 471 -8.12 4.82 21.61
C THR A 471 -7.56 3.87 20.56
N ARG A 472 -6.24 3.92 20.30
CA ARG A 472 -5.55 3.08 19.30
C ARG A 472 -5.95 1.61 19.39
N THR A 473 -5.85 1.03 20.58
CA THR A 473 -6.09 -0.40 20.81
C THR A 473 -7.58 -0.73 20.64
N THR A 474 -8.47 -0.01 21.34
CA THR A 474 -9.93 -0.26 21.32
C THR A 474 -10.57 0.02 19.95
N GLY A 475 -10.08 1.04 19.23
CA GLY A 475 -10.53 1.39 17.88
C GLY A 475 -10.17 0.30 16.86
N LEU A 476 -8.99 -0.28 17.02
CA LEU A 476 -8.56 -1.46 16.28
C LEU A 476 -9.54 -2.61 16.47
N TYR A 477 -9.76 -2.99 17.73
CA TYR A 477 -10.60 -4.12 18.09
C TYR A 477 -12.04 -3.95 17.61
N THR A 478 -12.56 -2.72 17.64
CA THR A 478 -13.92 -2.47 17.16
C THR A 478 -14.04 -2.51 15.65
N LYS A 479 -13.09 -1.95 14.90
CA LYS A 479 -13.05 -2.09 13.43
C LYS A 479 -12.85 -3.54 13.01
N THR A 480 -11.99 -4.31 13.70
CA THR A 480 -11.77 -5.74 13.40
C THR A 480 -13.02 -6.56 13.71
N LEU A 481 -13.66 -6.34 14.86
CA LEU A 481 -14.91 -6.99 15.26
C LEU A 481 -16.05 -6.69 14.26
N ALA A 482 -16.17 -5.43 13.80
CA ALA A 482 -17.15 -5.06 12.80
C ALA A 482 -16.95 -5.80 11.47
N LYS A 483 -15.69 -5.87 11.00
CA LYS A 483 -15.32 -6.58 9.77
C LYS A 483 -15.63 -8.07 9.89
N ILE A 484 -15.32 -8.66 11.04
CA ILE A 484 -15.60 -10.06 11.36
C ILE A 484 -17.11 -10.35 11.33
N ILE A 485 -17.92 -9.51 12.00
CA ILE A 485 -19.39 -9.67 12.02
C ILE A 485 -19.96 -9.58 10.60
N TYR A 486 -19.57 -8.56 9.84
CA TYR A 486 -20.14 -8.34 8.51
C TYR A 486 -19.70 -9.38 7.48
N ARG A 487 -18.44 -9.83 7.50
CA ARG A 487 -17.90 -10.74 6.48
C ARG A 487 -18.14 -12.21 6.81
N ASP A 488 -17.87 -12.61 8.05
CA ASP A 488 -17.76 -14.03 8.38
C ASP A 488 -19.04 -14.54 9.04
N ILE A 489 -19.60 -13.78 9.99
CA ILE A 489 -20.85 -14.19 10.67
C ILE A 489 -22.03 -14.18 9.70
N THR A 490 -22.12 -13.24 8.76
CA THR A 490 -23.22 -13.22 7.76
C THR A 490 -23.17 -14.44 6.84
N ARG A 491 -21.99 -14.81 6.32
CA ARG A 491 -21.80 -15.98 5.46
C ARG A 491 -22.07 -17.28 6.21
N PHE A 492 -21.59 -17.37 7.44
CA PHE A 492 -21.88 -18.48 8.34
C PHE A 492 -23.37 -18.59 8.64
N SER A 493 -24.03 -17.47 8.92
CA SER A 493 -25.46 -17.42 9.26
C SER A 493 -26.33 -17.97 8.13
N VAL A 494 -26.01 -17.69 6.86
CA VAL A 494 -26.75 -18.26 5.72
C VAL A 494 -26.67 -19.79 5.70
N VAL A 495 -25.47 -20.36 5.84
CA VAL A 495 -25.28 -21.82 5.87
C VAL A 495 -25.97 -22.42 7.10
N PHE A 496 -25.82 -21.78 8.25
CA PHE A 496 -26.45 -22.21 9.49
C PHE A 496 -27.97 -22.22 9.39
N VAL A 497 -28.61 -21.19 8.82
CA VAL A 497 -30.07 -21.14 8.67
C VAL A 497 -30.58 -22.28 7.78
N ILE A 498 -29.89 -22.61 6.69
CA ILE A 498 -30.27 -23.74 5.81
C ILE A 498 -30.22 -25.06 6.58
N VAL A 499 -29.12 -25.30 7.29
CA VAL A 499 -28.92 -26.51 8.11
C VAL A 499 -29.96 -26.56 9.24
N CYS A 500 -30.10 -25.47 10.00
CA CYS A 500 -31.02 -25.37 11.14
C CYS A 500 -32.48 -25.62 10.72
N LEU A 501 -32.95 -24.99 9.64
CA LEU A 501 -34.30 -25.21 9.13
C LEU A 501 -34.52 -26.65 8.66
N GLY A 502 -33.56 -27.23 7.95
CA GLY A 502 -33.63 -28.62 7.48
C GLY A 502 -33.70 -29.62 8.64
N PHE A 503 -32.83 -29.47 9.64
CA PHE A 503 -32.79 -30.36 10.81
C PHE A 503 -33.97 -30.14 11.76
N CYS A 504 -34.36 -28.90 12.04
CA CYS A 504 -35.56 -28.62 12.86
C CYS A 504 -36.83 -29.13 12.18
N GLY A 505 -36.93 -29.00 10.85
CA GLY A 505 -38.05 -29.56 10.08
C GLY A 505 -38.11 -31.09 10.14
N ALA A 506 -36.97 -31.75 9.92
CA ALA A 506 -36.87 -33.21 10.01
C ALA A 506 -37.20 -33.72 11.42
N MET A 507 -36.68 -33.05 12.45
CA MET A 507 -36.93 -33.40 13.85
C MET A 507 -38.40 -33.17 14.25
N PHE A 508 -39.00 -32.06 13.83
CA PHE A 508 -40.42 -31.80 14.10
C PHE A 508 -41.33 -32.88 13.48
N MET A 509 -41.02 -33.34 12.26
CA MET A 509 -41.73 -34.45 11.62
C MET A 509 -41.51 -35.78 12.34
N ALA A 510 -40.29 -36.05 12.81
CA ALA A 510 -39.96 -37.27 13.57
C ALA A 510 -40.69 -37.33 14.93
N LEU A 511 -40.77 -36.20 15.64
CA LEU A 511 -41.54 -36.07 16.89
C LEU A 511 -43.04 -36.27 16.67
N LYS A 512 -43.59 -35.70 15.58
CA LYS A 512 -44.99 -35.89 15.23
C LYS A 512 -45.30 -37.36 14.92
N ALA A 513 -44.40 -38.05 14.23
CA ALA A 513 -44.55 -39.47 13.92
C ALA A 513 -44.55 -40.38 15.18
N THR A 514 -44.00 -39.90 16.29
CA THR A 514 -43.82 -40.68 17.52
C THR A 514 -44.72 -40.25 18.67
N GLY A 515 -45.59 -39.25 18.44
CA GLY A 515 -46.58 -38.78 19.41
C GLY A 515 -45.99 -37.96 20.56
N SER A 516 -44.70 -37.63 20.55
CA SER A 516 -44.00 -36.88 21.59
C SER A 516 -43.94 -35.37 21.33
N GLN A 517 -44.90 -34.85 20.58
CA GLN A 517 -44.97 -33.44 20.17
C GLN A 517 -45.11 -32.48 21.37
N GLU A 518 -45.56 -32.96 22.53
CA GLU A 518 -45.66 -32.17 23.76
C GLU A 518 -44.29 -31.80 24.38
N LEU A 519 -43.19 -32.46 23.99
CA LEU A 519 -41.84 -32.13 24.48
C LEU A 519 -41.36 -30.75 24.00
N PHE A 520 -41.80 -30.32 22.81
CA PHE A 520 -41.51 -28.99 22.28
C PHE A 520 -42.82 -28.31 21.89
N SER A 521 -43.30 -27.41 22.75
CA SER A 521 -44.64 -26.81 22.65
C SER A 521 -44.95 -26.21 21.27
N ASN A 522 -43.94 -25.67 20.58
CA ASN A 522 -44.08 -25.09 19.24
C ASN A 522 -42.81 -25.30 18.40
N TYR A 523 -42.94 -25.27 17.06
CA TYR A 523 -41.80 -25.29 16.13
C TYR A 523 -40.78 -24.17 16.43
N ALA A 524 -41.26 -22.99 16.83
CA ALA A 524 -40.40 -21.87 17.23
C ALA A 524 -39.54 -22.19 18.47
N TRP A 525 -40.08 -22.96 19.43
CA TRP A 525 -39.33 -23.40 20.61
C TRP A 525 -38.26 -24.43 20.24
N LEU A 526 -38.55 -25.34 19.31
CA LEU A 526 -37.56 -26.27 18.77
C LEU A 526 -36.44 -25.53 18.04
N MET A 527 -36.75 -24.52 17.23
CA MET A 527 -35.73 -23.67 16.60
C MET A 527 -34.91 -22.89 17.62
N LEU A 528 -35.54 -22.35 18.67
CA LEU A 528 -34.83 -21.68 19.76
C LEU A 528 -33.87 -22.64 20.46
N ALA A 529 -34.30 -23.87 20.74
CA ALA A 529 -33.47 -24.92 21.33
C ALA A 529 -32.31 -25.31 20.40
N ALA A 530 -32.53 -25.35 19.09
CA ALA A 530 -31.49 -25.61 18.10
C ALA A 530 -30.44 -24.49 18.04
N VAL A 531 -30.86 -23.22 18.11
CA VAL A 531 -29.96 -22.06 18.22
C VAL A 531 -29.22 -22.05 19.55
N ARG A 532 -29.90 -22.41 20.64
CA ARG A 532 -29.31 -22.56 21.97
C ARG A 532 -28.22 -23.63 21.99
N ALA A 533 -28.42 -24.76 21.31
CA ALA A 533 -27.41 -25.81 21.18
C ALA A 533 -26.13 -25.33 20.48
N LEU A 534 -26.23 -24.41 19.50
CA LEU A 534 -25.06 -23.77 18.90
C LEU A 534 -24.32 -22.86 19.91
N ALA A 535 -25.08 -22.07 20.68
CA ALA A 535 -24.52 -21.06 21.60
C ALA A 535 -23.94 -21.66 22.89
N GLU A 536 -24.65 -22.61 23.50
CA GLU A 536 -24.28 -23.23 24.78
C GLU A 536 -23.39 -24.46 24.61
N GLN A 537 -23.24 -24.98 23.38
CA GLN A 537 -22.56 -26.25 23.08
C GLN A 537 -23.12 -27.46 23.88
N GLN A 538 -24.33 -27.32 24.41
CA GLN A 538 -25.01 -28.33 25.20
C GLN A 538 -26.00 -29.11 24.33
N PRO A 539 -26.26 -30.39 24.68
CA PRO A 539 -27.30 -31.17 24.04
C PRO A 539 -28.67 -30.49 24.16
N VAL A 540 -29.47 -30.60 23.10
CA VAL A 540 -30.82 -30.02 23.01
C VAL A 540 -31.72 -30.50 24.17
N GLU A 541 -31.48 -31.72 24.67
CA GLU A 541 -32.15 -32.29 25.84
C GLU A 541 -31.20 -33.30 26.52
N GLU A 542 -31.21 -33.38 27.85
CA GLU A 542 -30.36 -34.33 28.61
C GLU A 542 -30.95 -35.75 28.65
N ASP A 543 -32.28 -35.88 28.60
CA ASP A 543 -33.00 -37.16 28.67
C ASP A 543 -33.31 -37.73 27.27
N TYR A 544 -32.35 -38.43 26.69
CA TYR A 544 -32.52 -39.11 25.39
C TYR A 544 -33.51 -40.28 25.41
N SER A 545 -33.89 -40.77 26.60
CA SER A 545 -34.82 -41.88 26.81
C SER A 545 -36.25 -41.61 26.33
N LYS A 546 -36.60 -40.33 26.15
CA LYS A 546 -37.95 -39.89 25.73
C LYS A 546 -38.13 -39.86 24.21
N PHE A 547 -37.07 -40.08 23.44
CA PHE A 547 -37.07 -39.95 21.98
C PHE A 547 -37.04 -41.31 21.27
N SER A 548 -37.60 -41.34 20.06
CA SER A 548 -37.45 -42.52 19.19
C SER A 548 -36.05 -42.61 18.62
N TRP A 549 -35.63 -43.81 18.20
CA TRP A 549 -34.31 -44.06 17.60
C TRP A 549 -34.00 -43.11 16.44
N LEU A 550 -35.00 -42.75 15.62
CA LEU A 550 -34.86 -41.85 14.48
C LEU A 550 -34.66 -40.40 14.91
N SER A 551 -35.36 -39.95 15.95
CA SER A 551 -35.15 -38.62 16.53
C SER A 551 -33.77 -38.49 17.19
N ILE A 552 -33.31 -39.55 17.88
CA ILE A 552 -31.95 -39.61 18.45
C ILE A 552 -30.89 -39.51 17.34
N LEU A 553 -31.07 -40.25 16.24
CA LEU A 553 -30.12 -40.21 15.11
C LEU A 553 -30.06 -38.83 14.45
N ILE A 554 -31.21 -38.17 14.23
CA ILE A 554 -31.26 -36.80 13.67
C ILE A 554 -30.59 -35.81 14.62
N LEU A 555 -30.80 -35.94 15.93
CA LEU A 555 -30.21 -35.06 16.94
C LEU A 555 -28.69 -35.24 17.04
N VAL A 556 -28.19 -36.48 17.04
CA VAL A 556 -26.74 -36.76 17.01
C VAL A 556 -26.10 -36.22 15.73
N ALA A 557 -26.75 -36.42 14.57
CA ALA A 557 -26.27 -35.88 13.30
C ALA A 557 -26.25 -34.35 13.30
N TYR A 558 -27.29 -33.71 13.85
CA TYR A 558 -27.36 -32.26 14.02
C TYR A 558 -26.21 -31.73 14.90
N MET A 559 -26.00 -32.36 16.06
CA MET A 559 -24.94 -31.97 17.00
C MET A 559 -23.54 -32.15 16.40
N ALA A 560 -23.30 -33.26 15.69
CA ALA A 560 -22.03 -33.47 14.97
C ALA A 560 -21.80 -32.41 13.88
N MET A 561 -22.82 -32.13 13.07
CA MET A 561 -22.72 -31.11 12.02
C MET A 561 -22.51 -29.70 12.58
N VAL A 562 -23.24 -29.32 13.62
CA VAL A 562 -23.20 -27.96 14.18
C VAL A 562 -21.97 -27.72 15.06
N ILE A 563 -21.69 -28.62 16.00
CA ILE A 563 -20.59 -28.44 16.96
C ILE A 563 -19.25 -28.83 16.34
N VAL A 564 -19.16 -29.99 15.68
CA VAL A 564 -17.86 -30.50 15.21
C VAL A 564 -17.46 -29.86 13.89
N ILE A 565 -18.39 -29.65 12.96
CA ILE A 565 -18.05 -29.17 11.61
C ILE A 565 -18.22 -27.65 11.53
N LEU A 566 -19.42 -27.14 11.75
CA LEU A 566 -19.72 -25.72 11.51
C LEU A 566 -18.98 -24.79 12.47
N LEU A 567 -18.90 -25.11 13.77
CA LEU A 567 -18.20 -24.27 14.73
C LEU A 567 -16.68 -24.23 14.48
N ASN A 568 -16.06 -25.37 14.16
CA ASN A 568 -14.64 -25.42 13.87
C ASN A 568 -14.27 -24.62 12.60
N ILE A 569 -15.13 -24.69 11.57
CA ILE A 569 -14.97 -23.86 10.37
C ILE A 569 -15.11 -22.37 10.73
N LEU A 570 -16.09 -22.00 11.56
CA LEU A 570 -16.28 -20.62 12.01
C LEU A 570 -15.05 -20.12 12.78
N ILE A 571 -14.52 -20.89 13.73
CA ILE A 571 -13.31 -20.52 14.50
C ILE A 571 -12.12 -20.32 13.56
N ALA A 572 -11.94 -21.20 12.57
CA ALA A 572 -10.87 -21.06 11.59
C ALA A 572 -11.00 -19.77 10.75
N GLN A 573 -12.21 -19.45 10.29
CA GLN A 573 -12.48 -18.22 9.54
C GLN A 573 -12.28 -16.97 10.39
N LEU A 574 -12.79 -16.97 11.62
CA LEU A 574 -12.60 -15.87 12.58
C LEU A 574 -11.12 -15.63 12.87
N SER A 575 -10.33 -16.69 13.05
CA SER A 575 -8.89 -16.60 13.29
C SER A 575 -8.15 -15.99 12.09
N TYR A 576 -8.46 -16.45 10.88
CA TYR A 576 -7.86 -15.90 9.65
C TYR A 576 -8.20 -14.42 9.47
N THR A 577 -9.49 -14.06 9.56
CA THR A 577 -9.95 -12.68 9.41
C THR A 577 -9.41 -11.78 10.52
N TYR A 578 -9.28 -12.28 11.76
CA TYR A 578 -8.67 -11.53 12.85
C TYR A 578 -7.19 -11.21 12.55
N SER A 579 -6.41 -12.19 12.08
CA SER A 579 -5.01 -11.98 11.69
C SER A 579 -4.89 -10.98 10.53
N GLU A 580 -5.71 -11.12 9.49
CA GLU A 580 -5.79 -10.19 8.35
C GLU A 580 -6.17 -8.77 8.80
N ALA A 581 -7.18 -8.67 9.67
CA ALA A 581 -7.67 -7.40 10.20
C ALA A 581 -6.61 -6.75 11.07
N LYS A 582 -5.90 -7.51 11.94
CA LYS A 582 -4.78 -7.02 12.76
C LYS A 582 -3.65 -6.45 11.91
N LYS A 583 -3.28 -7.10 10.79
CA LYS A 583 -2.27 -6.58 9.85
C LYS A 583 -2.71 -5.26 9.21
N THR A 584 -3.95 -5.22 8.70
CA THR A 584 -4.51 -4.01 8.07
C THR A 584 -4.62 -2.84 9.05
N ALA A 585 -4.97 -3.16 10.29
CA ALA A 585 -5.10 -2.26 11.41
C ALA A 585 -3.79 -1.53 11.76
N LYS A 586 -2.65 -2.23 11.74
CA LYS A 586 -1.33 -1.62 11.98
C LYS A 586 -1.02 -0.56 10.93
N LEU A 587 -1.27 -0.87 9.66
CA LEU A 587 -1.10 0.08 8.55
C LEU A 587 -2.05 1.28 8.69
N GLN A 588 -3.33 1.02 8.98
CA GLN A 588 -4.31 2.09 9.16
C GLN A 588 -3.94 3.01 10.33
N TYR A 589 -3.41 2.47 11.42
CA TYR A 589 -2.95 3.27 12.54
C TYR A 589 -1.77 4.18 12.17
N ALA A 590 -0.79 3.67 11.41
CA ALA A 590 0.33 4.48 10.95
C ALA A 590 -0.17 5.64 10.08
N ILE A 591 -1.10 5.36 9.16
CA ILE A 591 -1.76 6.38 8.32
C ILE A 591 -2.51 7.41 9.18
N ASP A 592 -3.32 6.95 10.15
CA ASP A 592 -4.10 7.83 11.03
C ASP A 592 -3.17 8.71 11.89
N THR A 593 -2.05 8.16 12.37
CA THR A 593 -1.04 8.89 13.15
C THR A 593 -0.37 9.96 12.30
N MET A 594 0.07 9.62 11.08
CA MET A 594 0.62 10.59 10.13
C MET A 594 -0.39 11.71 9.83
N PHE A 595 -1.67 11.39 9.68
CA PHE A 595 -2.71 12.39 9.44
C PHE A 595 -2.93 13.32 10.64
N ILE A 596 -2.92 12.79 11.86
CA ILE A 596 -3.07 13.59 13.08
C ILE A 596 -1.87 14.52 13.25
N VAL A 597 -0.65 14.00 13.12
CA VAL A 597 0.60 14.76 13.26
C VAL A 597 0.65 15.88 12.24
N THR A 598 0.47 15.57 10.95
CA THR A 598 0.47 16.59 9.88
C THR A 598 -0.63 17.64 10.03
N ARG A 599 -1.79 17.28 10.61
CA ARG A 599 -2.85 18.24 10.92
C ARG A 599 -2.54 19.12 12.12
N LEU A 600 -1.91 18.57 13.17
CA LEU A 600 -1.45 19.35 14.32
C LEU A 600 -0.31 20.29 13.95
N GLU A 601 0.56 19.85 13.04
CA GLU A 601 1.63 20.64 12.44
C GLU A 601 1.10 21.79 11.60
N TYR A 602 0.01 21.54 10.88
CA TYR A 602 -0.68 22.54 10.09
C TYR A 602 -1.50 23.50 10.96
N SER A 603 -0.91 24.64 11.29
CA SER A 603 -1.67 25.77 11.84
C SER A 603 -1.65 26.96 10.89
N ARG A 604 -2.78 27.68 10.83
CA ARG A 604 -2.97 28.83 9.94
C ARG A 604 -2.08 30.02 10.30
N HIS A 605 -1.55 30.05 11.52
CA HIS A 605 -0.73 31.15 12.03
C HIS A 605 0.74 30.72 12.14
N LEU A 606 1.63 31.46 11.47
CA LEU A 606 3.07 31.16 11.38
C LEU A 606 3.73 30.90 12.74
N ARG A 607 3.36 31.67 13.77
CA ARG A 607 3.91 31.56 15.13
C ARG A 607 3.56 30.24 15.85
N TRP A 608 2.47 29.60 15.44
CA TRP A 608 1.97 28.34 16.02
C TRP A 608 2.20 27.16 15.08
N ASN A 609 2.93 27.35 13.98
CA ASN A 609 3.17 26.29 13.01
C ASN A 609 4.25 25.36 13.55
N LEU A 610 3.85 24.19 14.05
CA LEU A 610 4.77 23.22 14.65
C LEU A 610 5.70 22.61 13.59
N ARG A 611 5.27 22.54 12.33
CA ARG A 611 6.10 22.08 11.19
C ARG A 611 7.38 22.89 11.08
N VAL A 612 7.27 24.22 11.09
CA VAL A 612 8.44 25.12 10.98
C VAL A 612 9.23 25.14 12.28
N LYS A 613 8.55 25.13 13.44
CA LYS A 613 9.21 25.22 14.75
C LYS A 613 10.10 24.00 15.04
N ASN A 614 9.54 22.81 14.86
CA ASN A 614 10.18 21.53 15.20
C ASN A 614 10.87 20.88 13.99
N TYR A 615 11.03 21.60 12.87
CA TYR A 615 11.74 21.08 11.70
C TYR A 615 13.17 20.66 12.05
N LEU A 616 13.50 19.45 11.63
CA LEU A 616 14.82 18.84 11.60
C LEU A 616 15.14 18.46 10.15
N ASP A 617 16.34 18.78 9.69
CA ASP A 617 16.81 18.50 8.32
C ASP A 617 17.05 17.00 8.11
N GLY A 618 17.54 16.34 9.15
CA GLY A 618 17.75 14.92 9.26
C GLY A 618 18.07 14.52 10.70
N ASP A 619 18.16 13.22 10.94
CA ASP A 619 18.54 12.66 12.24
C ASP A 619 19.50 11.49 12.09
N TRP A 620 20.37 11.32 13.08
CA TRP A 620 21.37 10.26 13.13
C TRP A 620 20.88 9.21 14.11
N ILE A 621 20.49 8.04 13.59
CA ILE A 621 19.86 7.00 14.39
C ILE A 621 20.75 5.76 14.40
N SER A 622 21.10 5.31 15.60
CA SER A 622 21.84 4.06 15.81
C SER A 622 20.97 2.85 15.47
N GLU A 623 21.58 1.71 15.12
CA GLU A 623 20.83 0.48 14.87
C GLU A 623 19.96 0.07 16.09
N GLU A 624 20.44 0.30 17.30
CA GLU A 624 19.73 -0.02 18.55
C GLU A 624 18.54 0.90 18.81
N ASP A 625 18.69 2.20 18.57
CA ASP A 625 17.61 3.17 18.72
C ASP A 625 16.57 3.00 17.61
N LEU A 626 17.02 2.72 16.38
CA LEU A 626 16.16 2.36 15.28
C LEU A 626 15.40 1.07 15.59
N ALA A 627 16.06 0.10 16.24
CA ALA A 627 15.42 -1.11 16.71
C ALA A 627 14.34 -0.83 17.74
N LYS A 628 14.66 0.03 18.69
CA LYS A 628 13.69 0.44 19.68
C LYS A 628 12.51 1.12 19.01
N GLU A 629 12.73 2.09 18.12
CA GLU A 629 11.65 2.86 17.50
C GLU A 629 10.80 2.05 16.50
N LEU A 630 11.43 1.24 15.64
CA LEU A 630 10.71 0.38 14.69
C LEU A 630 10.03 -0.82 15.36
N LEU A 631 10.66 -1.39 16.40
CA LEU A 631 10.19 -2.66 17.00
C LEU A 631 9.36 -2.49 18.27
N GLU A 632 9.40 -1.34 18.96
CA GLU A 632 8.55 -1.03 20.13
C GLU A 632 7.05 -1.11 19.76
N TYR A 633 6.71 -0.98 18.48
CA TYR A 633 5.34 -1.06 17.97
C TYR A 633 4.93 -2.45 17.44
N THR A 634 5.79 -3.48 17.53
CA THR A 634 5.44 -4.85 17.13
C THR A 634 4.94 -5.69 18.30
N ASP A 635 3.63 -5.59 18.59
CA ASP A 635 2.87 -6.37 19.60
C ASP A 635 2.91 -7.91 19.47
N ASP A 636 3.59 -8.48 18.46
CA ASP A 636 3.62 -9.93 18.21
C ASP A 636 4.87 -10.62 18.80
N ARG A 637 5.69 -9.89 19.58
CA ARG A 637 6.98 -10.39 20.07
C ARG A 637 6.86 -11.14 21.39
N HIS A 638 7.66 -12.20 21.54
CA HIS A 638 7.78 -12.90 22.80
C HIS A 638 8.52 -12.02 23.83
N PRO A 639 8.10 -12.03 25.12
CA PRO A 639 8.77 -11.25 26.17
C PRO A 639 10.27 -11.51 26.33
N PHE A 640 10.75 -12.64 25.79
CA PHE A 640 12.12 -13.15 25.94
C PHE A 640 12.97 -13.02 24.67
N GLU A 641 12.50 -12.32 23.65
CA GLU A 641 13.28 -12.11 22.43
C GLU A 641 14.57 -11.33 22.74
N THR A 642 15.69 -11.88 22.28
CA THR A 642 17.02 -11.33 22.53
C THR A 642 17.26 -10.06 21.71
N MET A 643 18.17 -9.19 22.17
CA MET A 643 18.54 -7.98 21.40
C MET A 643 19.13 -8.35 20.03
N GLU A 644 19.83 -9.48 19.91
CA GLU A 644 20.39 -9.94 18.64
C GLU A 644 19.31 -10.32 17.62
N GLU A 645 18.26 -11.03 18.06
CA GLU A 645 17.12 -11.37 17.18
C GLU A 645 16.43 -10.10 16.65
N ARG A 646 16.26 -9.10 17.52
CA ARG A 646 15.73 -7.77 17.15
C ARG A 646 16.59 -7.09 16.09
N LEU A 647 17.91 -7.07 16.29
CA LEU A 647 18.85 -6.48 15.34
C LEU A 647 18.82 -7.25 14.01
N THR A 648 18.75 -8.59 14.03
CA THR A 648 18.69 -9.38 12.79
C THR A 648 17.45 -9.10 11.94
N ASP A 649 16.27 -8.92 12.56
CA ASP A 649 15.04 -8.53 11.85
C ASP A 649 15.21 -7.19 11.14
N ILE A 650 15.81 -6.22 11.84
CA ILE A 650 16.02 -4.87 11.29
C ILE A 650 17.06 -4.91 10.20
N ARG A 651 18.15 -5.65 10.38
CA ARG A 651 19.13 -5.89 9.31
C ARG A 651 18.45 -6.49 8.10
N GLU A 652 17.49 -7.40 8.26
CA GLU A 652 16.73 -7.95 7.14
C GLU A 652 15.82 -6.89 6.47
N ILE A 653 15.13 -6.07 7.25
CA ILE A 653 14.28 -4.98 6.74
C ILE A 653 15.14 -3.95 6.00
N MET A 654 16.23 -3.49 6.61
CA MET A 654 17.16 -2.52 6.07
C MET A 654 17.89 -3.10 4.85
N ARG A 655 18.32 -4.37 4.86
CA ARG A 655 18.80 -5.05 3.65
C ARG A 655 17.74 -5.07 2.56
N LYS A 656 16.45 -5.23 2.84
CA LYS A 656 15.42 -5.14 1.78
C LYS A 656 15.29 -3.73 1.20
N VAL A 657 15.48 -2.69 2.01
CA VAL A 657 15.51 -1.29 1.57
C VAL A 657 16.75 -1.04 0.69
N PHE A 658 17.92 -1.57 1.04
CA PHE A 658 19.17 -1.37 0.29
C PHE A 658 19.37 -2.34 -0.90
N ARG A 659 19.07 -3.64 -0.75
CA ARG A 659 19.29 -4.68 -1.76
C ARG A 659 18.27 -4.70 -2.88
N LYS A 660 17.20 -3.91 -2.82
CA LYS A 660 16.37 -3.63 -4.02
C LYS A 660 17.18 -3.05 -5.20
N GLY A 661 18.41 -2.56 -4.95
CA GLY A 661 19.38 -2.17 -5.98
C GLY A 661 20.29 -3.29 -6.53
N LYS A 662 20.49 -4.42 -5.82
CA LYS A 662 21.43 -5.49 -6.19
C LYS A 662 20.78 -6.84 -6.51
N ASP A 663 19.60 -7.14 -5.97
CA ASP A 663 18.97 -8.45 -6.16
C ASP A 663 18.19 -8.54 -7.49
N LYS A 664 18.92 -8.64 -8.60
CA LYS A 664 18.57 -9.48 -9.76
C LYS A 664 19.78 -10.27 -10.27
N GLU A 665 20.71 -10.63 -9.39
CA GLU A 665 21.68 -11.70 -9.62
C GLU A 665 21.06 -13.04 -9.21
N ALA A 666 20.16 -13.55 -10.06
CA ALA A 666 19.79 -14.97 -10.15
C ALA A 666 19.02 -15.23 -11.44
#